data_AF-A0A975M6V1-F1
#
_entry.id   AF-A0A975M6V1-F1
#
_cell.length_a   1.000
_cell.length_b   1.000
_cell.length_c   1.000
_cell.angle_alpha   90.00
_cell.angle_beta   90.00
_cell.angle_gamma   90.00
#
_symmetry.space_group_name_H-M   'P 1'
#
loop_
_entity.id
_entity.type
_entity.pdbx_description
1 polymer ?
#
loop_
_entity_poly.entity_id
_entity_poly.type
_entity_poly.pdbx_seq_one_letter_code
_entity_poly.pdbx_strand_id
1 'polypeptide(L)'
;MRRFLVFLTGLLLMAVPLAVPVQAAVDPGPPPNEAPASDAGTDIVITSLGEGRRNVPGALPPLGTTWPIDAYPTTIPAGYERETVGFAGVINTQEVDGTTTAQMYCIDLRTSTRVGIGYENGTWDESNVPNIGYVNRILNTYFPSTNLPAGPDNNRKAAAVQAAIWFFTDGYVVNPTNDLYAPVAQIVNDTIEAGPLEEPDAPDISITPASAEAPVTGVAGPYTVTSEADEITLTASAGFGLFADAAGTVPITNPVASGTQVWVRSEGGGTGPATFSARATVTVPTGNVYLYDGATPGLDAAQKLILADTRELSSAASATATFYEVGSLTVTKSIEGPAAGSQGAVVISIDCGPGYQFTFNIDAESTGASSETFTDIPAGTACTITEPTNGTTASVQVSTTIVPTVVTIPSGSTATATVTDTYTFTPGTLVVTKTNIGEAAGAQGDVTISVVCTLGGATVLDTTVTIPAGTLIPEAAEFPGLDAGTSCTVTETATGETTAVSVEVTGGGTVTVPAAGSVTAALINTYTFNAGTLAVRKDIAGTGAGRQGVVTLQVTCSSGLNQTITIPAGTVDPTTEEFTGLPAGTTCTVTETADGATTAVSVVTVTDPAGGAVTIPAGDGVEVTVTDTYTVNPGALVVNKSIAGAAAGRQGDVTLQVTCTLESAVVAEGEFTVTAGATGTVPAGTLTGIPEGASCAVTEPVTGESTEIGVVVDLPDSVTIAAGITATATVTDTYTENPGSLIVTKVITGEAAGNQDAVEVDVLCTLAGQTVFFETSQIPAGQTGEVGAEFLNIPSGASCAITEPVTGATEFVQVVPELPAAVTITPGSRDTATVTNTYTFTPGTLAVTKEFAGDAAGAQGEVVLQVTCGPDGSVLNETVTIPAGTAETVTTNFEDLPAGTECTVTETESGATATVSVDTVISDPVTIPAAGGAELTVTNTYGFNPGALVVSKVITGAAAGNQGEVVLEVRCGTDGSALDETVTIPAGTTGEVTTEYEGLTAGTECTVTESSTGATSTVLVESEVPEPVIVPASDTVTAVVTNTYSPVVAPTPKPTPAPVKPTRAYLPSTGANGTVGFLAAGAGLLLAGGLAMAASRRRANIAEDDSSHQQ
;
A
#
# COMPACT_ATOMS: atom_id res chain seq x y z
N MET A 1 -7.22 -86.13 -42.16
CA MET A 1 -8.58 -86.05 -42.78
C MET A 1 -9.46 -85.09 -41.98
N ARG A 2 -10.59 -84.59 -42.50
CA ARG A 2 -11.58 -83.78 -41.74
C ARG A 2 -12.42 -84.67 -40.77
N ARG A 3 -13.37 -84.15 -39.99
CA ARG A 3 -14.78 -84.02 -40.46
C ARG A 3 -15.73 -83.20 -39.58
N PHE A 4 -16.65 -82.53 -40.28
CA PHE A 4 -18.09 -82.43 -39.98
C PHE A 4 -18.87 -82.72 -41.29
N LEU A 5 -20.15 -83.09 -41.23
CA LEU A 5 -20.99 -83.39 -42.40
C LEU A 5 -22.49 -83.30 -42.09
N VAL A 6 -23.32 -82.91 -43.07
CA VAL A 6 -24.81 -82.91 -43.04
C VAL A 6 -25.35 -83.46 -44.36
N PHE A 7 -26.24 -84.48 -44.28
CA PHE A 7 -27.27 -85.05 -45.22
C PHE A 7 -27.12 -84.93 -46.77
N LEU A 8 -27.57 -85.86 -47.64
CA LEU A 8 -28.70 -86.83 -47.60
C LEU A 8 -28.45 -88.08 -48.54
N THR A 9 -29.41 -89.01 -48.64
CA THR A 9 -29.38 -90.41 -49.18
C THR A 9 -29.10 -90.67 -50.68
N GLY A 10 -28.47 -91.82 -51.04
CA GLY A 10 -28.60 -92.43 -52.39
C GLY A 10 -27.74 -93.66 -52.81
N LEU A 11 -28.23 -94.89 -52.55
CA LEU A 11 -27.95 -96.19 -53.23
C LEU A 11 -26.62 -96.99 -53.03
N LEU A 12 -26.82 -98.33 -52.99
CA LEU A 12 -25.90 -99.48 -53.05
C LEU A 12 -25.11 -99.87 -51.78
N LEU A 13 -25.01 -101.19 -51.54
CA LEU A 13 -24.71 -101.78 -50.21
C LEU A 13 -23.27 -102.29 -50.07
N MET A 14 -22.71 -102.08 -48.89
CA MET A 14 -21.54 -102.79 -48.38
C MET A 14 -21.94 -104.12 -47.69
N ALA A 15 -21.07 -105.11 -47.75
CA ALA A 15 -21.03 -106.21 -46.78
C ALA A 15 -19.85 -105.97 -45.82
N VAL A 16 -20.04 -106.25 -44.53
CA VAL A 16 -19.09 -105.92 -43.45
C VAL A 16 -18.52 -107.19 -42.84
N PRO A 17 -17.22 -107.21 -42.51
CA PRO A 17 -16.75 -107.83 -41.29
C PRO A 17 -16.13 -106.78 -40.35
N LEU A 18 -16.60 -106.73 -39.10
CA LEU A 18 -15.94 -106.00 -38.03
C LEU A 18 -14.77 -106.86 -37.53
N ALA A 19 -13.55 -106.53 -37.94
CA ALA A 19 -12.36 -107.24 -37.51
C ALA A 19 -12.07 -106.97 -36.02
N VAL A 20 -12.02 -108.03 -35.22
CA VAL A 20 -11.42 -108.05 -33.88
C VAL A 20 -9.91 -108.27 -34.10
N PRO A 21 -9.00 -107.61 -33.35
CA PRO A 21 -7.56 -107.75 -33.59
C PRO A 21 -7.09 -109.21 -33.49
N VAL A 22 -6.24 -109.58 -34.45
CA VAL A 22 -5.65 -110.93 -34.61
C VAL A 22 -4.30 -110.97 -33.89
N GLN A 23 -4.03 -112.04 -33.15
CA GLN A 23 -2.70 -112.32 -32.57
C GLN A 23 -1.86 -113.11 -33.59
N ALA A 24 -0.58 -112.76 -33.72
CA ALA A 24 0.32 -113.36 -34.70
C ALA A 24 1.01 -114.63 -34.17
N ALA A 25 1.10 -115.65 -35.03
CA ALA A 25 1.82 -116.89 -34.76
C ALA A 25 2.28 -117.55 -36.06
N VAL A 26 3.34 -118.37 -35.97
CA VAL A 26 3.83 -119.26 -37.03
C VAL A 26 3.29 -120.66 -36.78
N ASP A 27 2.59 -121.24 -37.76
CA ASP A 27 2.02 -122.59 -37.66
C ASP A 27 3.11 -123.66 -37.94
N PRO A 28 3.32 -124.64 -37.05
CA PRO A 28 4.36 -125.66 -37.23
C PRO A 28 4.12 -126.70 -38.35
N GLY A 29 3.07 -126.61 -39.17
CA GLY A 29 2.83 -127.57 -40.26
C GLY A 29 2.29 -126.96 -41.56
N PRO A 30 2.87 -127.30 -42.75
CA PRO A 30 2.28 -126.95 -44.03
C PRO A 30 1.05 -127.83 -44.36
N PRO A 31 0.09 -127.34 -45.17
CA PRO A 31 -1.02 -128.16 -45.64
C PRO A 31 -0.52 -129.30 -46.55
N PRO A 32 -1.11 -130.51 -46.48
CA PRO A 32 -0.56 -131.67 -47.18
C PRO A 32 -0.78 -131.63 -48.70
N ASN A 33 0.29 -131.99 -49.44
CA ASN A 33 0.40 -132.15 -50.90
C ASN A 33 0.66 -130.88 -51.74
N GLU A 34 1.06 -129.76 -51.13
CA GLU A 34 1.59 -128.59 -51.85
C GLU A 34 3.12 -128.71 -51.98
N ALA A 35 3.67 -128.44 -53.17
CA ALA A 35 5.11 -128.36 -53.42
C ALA A 35 5.51 -126.88 -53.54
N PRO A 36 6.73 -126.47 -53.15
CA PRO A 36 7.14 -125.08 -53.25
C PRO A 36 7.16 -124.62 -54.71
N ALA A 37 6.71 -123.39 -54.94
CA ALA A 37 6.83 -122.70 -56.22
C ALA A 37 8.12 -121.86 -56.22
N SER A 38 8.67 -121.65 -57.42
CA SER A 38 9.81 -120.78 -57.70
C SER A 38 9.75 -120.34 -59.17
N ASP A 39 10.36 -119.21 -59.51
CA ASP A 39 10.51 -118.79 -60.90
C ASP A 39 11.98 -118.58 -61.33
N ALA A 40 12.31 -117.49 -62.03
CA ALA A 40 13.66 -117.17 -62.47
C ALA A 40 14.40 -116.19 -61.53
N GLY A 41 13.71 -115.63 -60.52
CA GLY A 41 14.27 -114.79 -59.47
C GLY A 41 14.38 -115.47 -58.10
N THR A 42 13.46 -116.38 -57.74
CA THR A 42 13.44 -117.05 -56.42
C THR A 42 14.79 -117.68 -56.03
N ASP A 43 15.34 -117.29 -54.87
CA ASP A 43 16.62 -117.81 -54.35
C ASP A 43 16.44 -119.01 -53.41
N ILE A 44 15.54 -118.93 -52.42
CA ILE A 44 15.43 -119.90 -51.30
C ILE A 44 13.98 -120.22 -50.86
N VAL A 45 13.79 -121.28 -50.06
CA VAL A 45 12.48 -121.77 -49.57
C VAL A 45 12.53 -122.21 -48.09
N ILE A 46 11.47 -121.97 -47.28
CA ILE A 46 11.36 -122.42 -45.86
C ILE A 46 11.09 -123.93 -45.73
N THR A 47 11.77 -124.59 -44.78
CA THR A 47 11.68 -126.04 -44.51
C THR A 47 11.16 -126.44 -43.12
N SER A 48 11.49 -125.73 -42.02
CA SER A 48 11.15 -126.17 -40.65
C SER A 48 11.36 -125.11 -39.55
N LEU A 49 10.87 -125.39 -38.32
CA LEU A 49 11.12 -124.60 -37.09
C LEU A 49 12.19 -125.27 -36.21
N GLY A 50 13.03 -124.46 -35.54
CA GLY A 50 14.12 -124.88 -34.67
C GLY A 50 13.91 -124.57 -33.17
N GLU A 51 15.01 -124.31 -32.45
CA GLU A 51 15.02 -124.02 -31.01
C GLU A 51 14.23 -122.76 -30.63
N GLY A 52 13.52 -122.80 -29.50
CA GLY A 52 12.75 -121.66 -29.00
C GLY A 52 11.81 -121.94 -27.81
N ARG A 53 10.98 -120.96 -27.46
CA ARG A 53 9.93 -121.05 -26.42
C ARG A 53 8.57 -120.64 -26.98
N ARG A 54 7.50 -121.06 -26.28
CA ARG A 54 6.10 -120.70 -26.60
C ARG A 54 5.46 -119.90 -25.47
N ASN A 55 4.47 -119.09 -25.81
CA ASN A 55 3.63 -118.29 -24.88
C ASN A 55 4.46 -117.34 -23.99
N VAL A 56 5.31 -116.50 -24.59
CA VAL A 56 6.09 -115.49 -23.85
C VAL A 56 5.20 -114.25 -23.61
N PRO A 57 5.00 -113.78 -22.37
CA PRO A 57 4.13 -112.64 -22.08
C PRO A 57 4.90 -111.31 -22.02
N GLY A 58 4.36 -110.27 -22.64
CA GLY A 58 4.95 -108.95 -22.72
C GLY A 58 3.94 -107.88 -23.16
N ALA A 59 4.42 -106.88 -23.89
CA ALA A 59 3.62 -105.81 -24.46
C ALA A 59 4.29 -105.20 -25.68
N LEU A 60 3.50 -104.65 -26.59
CA LEU A 60 3.92 -103.91 -27.78
C LEU A 60 3.48 -102.44 -27.68
N PRO A 61 4.21 -101.50 -28.30
CA PRO A 61 3.67 -100.19 -28.62
C PRO A 61 2.49 -100.35 -29.61
N PRO A 62 1.48 -99.48 -29.57
CA PRO A 62 0.40 -99.44 -30.56
C PRO A 62 0.94 -99.39 -32.00
N LEU A 63 0.24 -100.04 -32.92
CA LEU A 63 0.64 -100.17 -34.33
C LEU A 63 1.01 -98.80 -34.95
N GLY A 64 2.23 -98.71 -35.50
CA GLY A 64 2.75 -97.49 -36.12
C GLY A 64 3.28 -96.42 -35.14
N THR A 65 3.34 -96.69 -33.83
CA THR A 65 4.01 -95.81 -32.87
C THR A 65 5.45 -96.25 -32.62
N THR A 66 6.38 -95.29 -32.62
CA THR A 66 7.80 -95.50 -32.31
C THR A 66 8.05 -95.51 -30.81
N TRP A 67 9.10 -96.21 -30.38
CA TRP A 67 9.51 -96.36 -28.98
C TRP A 67 10.98 -95.90 -28.80
N PRO A 68 11.38 -95.54 -27.56
CA PRO A 68 12.77 -95.20 -27.29
C PRO A 68 13.66 -96.45 -27.33
N ILE A 69 14.87 -96.28 -27.85
CA ILE A 69 15.92 -97.31 -27.99
C ILE A 69 17.21 -96.72 -27.39
N ASP A 70 17.09 -96.32 -26.14
CA ASP A 70 18.14 -95.74 -25.28
C ASP A 70 18.50 -96.70 -24.13
N ALA A 71 17.51 -97.44 -23.61
CA ALA A 71 17.66 -98.63 -22.79
C ALA A 71 16.43 -99.53 -22.93
N TYR A 72 16.57 -100.82 -22.61
CA TYR A 72 15.40 -101.70 -22.46
C TYR A 72 14.57 -101.28 -21.23
N PRO A 73 13.26 -101.01 -21.38
CA PRO A 73 12.47 -100.45 -20.28
C PRO A 73 12.43 -101.31 -19.02
N THR A 74 12.78 -100.72 -17.87
CA THR A 74 12.69 -101.35 -16.53
C THR A 74 11.24 -101.70 -16.13
N THR A 75 10.27 -101.10 -16.82
CA THR A 75 8.83 -101.32 -16.69
C THR A 75 8.20 -101.14 -18.07
N ILE A 76 7.12 -101.88 -18.37
CA ILE A 76 6.34 -101.69 -19.61
C ILE A 76 5.96 -100.20 -19.76
N PRO A 77 6.31 -99.51 -20.86
CA PRO A 77 6.04 -98.09 -21.02
C PRO A 77 4.56 -97.72 -21.03
N ALA A 78 4.25 -96.47 -20.66
CA ALA A 78 2.89 -95.97 -20.65
C ALA A 78 2.32 -95.89 -22.08
N GLY A 79 1.17 -96.53 -22.32
CA GLY A 79 0.52 -96.59 -23.62
C GLY A 79 0.72 -97.91 -24.39
N TYR A 80 1.59 -98.81 -23.92
CA TYR A 80 1.78 -100.13 -24.52
C TYR A 80 0.58 -101.08 -24.31
N GLU A 81 0.28 -101.87 -25.34
CA GLU A 81 -0.76 -102.91 -25.35
C GLU A 81 -0.13 -104.27 -24.98
N ARG A 82 -0.72 -105.01 -24.04
CA ARG A 82 -0.16 -106.30 -23.59
C ARG A 82 -0.37 -107.39 -24.62
N GLU A 83 0.68 -108.13 -24.96
CA GLU A 83 0.66 -109.22 -25.93
C GLU A 83 1.48 -110.44 -25.50
N THR A 84 1.00 -111.64 -25.83
CA THR A 84 1.64 -112.93 -25.47
C THR A 84 1.93 -113.77 -26.72
N VAL A 85 3.20 -113.79 -27.15
CA VAL A 85 3.62 -114.33 -28.44
C VAL A 85 3.69 -115.87 -28.45
N GLY A 86 3.20 -116.47 -29.54
CA GLY A 86 2.94 -117.92 -29.63
C GLY A 86 4.18 -118.82 -29.73
N PHE A 87 5.23 -118.36 -30.42
CA PHE A 87 6.56 -119.01 -30.47
C PHE A 87 7.63 -117.95 -30.72
N ALA A 88 8.79 -118.09 -30.09
CA ALA A 88 9.98 -117.26 -30.30
C ALA A 88 11.20 -118.18 -30.44
N GLY A 89 11.84 -118.21 -31.61
CA GLY A 89 12.88 -119.17 -31.96
C GLY A 89 13.28 -119.17 -33.45
N VAL A 90 14.10 -120.16 -33.85
CA VAL A 90 14.75 -120.26 -35.17
C VAL A 90 13.84 -120.87 -36.26
N ILE A 91 14.10 -120.53 -37.53
CA ILE A 91 13.47 -121.05 -38.77
C ILE A 91 14.58 -121.57 -39.71
N ASN A 92 14.33 -122.56 -40.58
CA ASN A 92 15.35 -123.13 -41.50
C ASN A 92 14.92 -123.08 -42.99
N THR A 93 15.85 -122.94 -43.94
CA THR A 93 15.63 -122.71 -45.40
C THR A 93 16.61 -123.48 -46.34
N GLN A 94 16.37 -123.49 -47.67
CA GLN A 94 17.19 -124.13 -48.72
C GLN A 94 17.14 -123.37 -50.08
N GLU A 95 18.24 -123.40 -50.86
CA GLU A 95 18.40 -122.84 -52.23
C GLU A 95 17.59 -123.57 -53.34
N VAL A 96 17.13 -122.83 -54.36
CA VAL A 96 16.27 -123.34 -55.47
C VAL A 96 17.01 -124.22 -56.49
N ASP A 97 18.06 -123.70 -57.14
CA ASP A 97 18.82 -124.43 -58.18
C ASP A 97 19.94 -125.33 -57.60
N GLY A 98 20.13 -125.29 -56.28
CA GLY A 98 21.28 -125.87 -55.59
C GLY A 98 20.94 -126.97 -54.59
N THR A 99 21.74 -127.03 -53.50
CA THR A 99 21.50 -127.97 -52.39
C THR A 99 21.73 -127.36 -51.01
N THR A 100 22.21 -126.11 -50.95
CA THR A 100 22.66 -125.40 -49.74
C THR A 100 21.49 -125.08 -48.81
N THR A 101 21.68 -125.25 -47.50
CA THR A 101 20.66 -124.93 -46.47
C THR A 101 21.13 -123.82 -45.53
N ALA A 102 20.17 -123.10 -44.93
CA ALA A 102 20.40 -121.95 -44.06
C ALA A 102 19.46 -121.91 -42.84
N GLN A 103 19.77 -121.05 -41.87
CA GLN A 103 18.96 -120.79 -40.66
C GLN A 103 18.63 -119.31 -40.55
N MET A 104 17.48 -118.98 -39.96
CA MET A 104 16.90 -117.64 -39.99
C MET A 104 16.11 -117.29 -38.73
N TYR A 105 15.89 -116.00 -38.51
CA TYR A 105 14.94 -115.46 -37.53
C TYR A 105 13.86 -114.62 -38.21
N CYS A 106 12.75 -114.41 -37.50
CA CYS A 106 11.66 -113.53 -37.95
C CYS A 106 11.92 -112.08 -37.51
N ILE A 107 11.77 -111.14 -38.43
CA ILE A 107 11.97 -109.70 -38.19
C ILE A 107 10.69 -108.86 -38.36
N ASP A 108 9.54 -109.53 -38.47
CA ASP A 108 8.21 -108.91 -38.58
C ASP A 108 7.22 -109.72 -37.72
N LEU A 109 7.11 -109.37 -36.43
CA LEU A 109 6.28 -110.13 -35.48
C LEU A 109 4.79 -110.09 -35.85
N ARG A 110 4.34 -109.02 -36.49
CA ARG A 110 2.91 -108.75 -36.73
C ARG A 110 2.37 -109.45 -38.00
N THR A 111 3.24 -109.86 -38.92
CA THR A 111 2.90 -110.69 -40.08
C THR A 111 2.93 -112.19 -39.72
N SER A 112 2.36 -113.08 -40.55
CA SER A 112 2.38 -114.55 -40.36
C SER A 112 3.10 -115.26 -41.51
N THR A 113 3.60 -116.48 -41.28
CA THR A 113 4.27 -117.30 -42.29
C THR A 113 4.08 -118.79 -42.01
N ARG A 114 4.50 -119.64 -42.97
CA ARG A 114 4.47 -121.11 -42.86
C ARG A 114 5.66 -121.74 -43.62
N VAL A 115 5.89 -123.03 -43.38
CA VAL A 115 6.82 -123.85 -44.17
C VAL A 115 6.37 -123.92 -45.65
N GLY A 116 7.33 -123.92 -46.57
CA GLY A 116 7.10 -124.11 -48.02
C GLY A 116 6.99 -122.83 -48.85
N ILE A 117 7.15 -121.64 -48.26
CA ILE A 117 7.13 -120.35 -48.98
C ILE A 117 8.52 -120.04 -49.56
N GLY A 118 8.56 -119.53 -50.80
CA GLY A 118 9.74 -119.07 -51.54
C GLY A 118 10.09 -117.61 -51.27
N TYR A 119 11.38 -117.28 -51.36
CA TYR A 119 11.93 -115.96 -51.06
C TYR A 119 13.10 -115.61 -52.00
N GLU A 120 13.18 -114.34 -52.37
CA GLU A 120 14.32 -113.70 -53.04
C GLU A 120 15.20 -112.98 -51.99
N ASN A 121 16.49 -112.82 -52.27
CA ASN A 121 17.36 -111.94 -51.48
C ASN A 121 16.90 -110.48 -51.68
N GLY A 122 16.64 -109.79 -50.57
CA GLY A 122 16.16 -108.41 -50.60
C GLY A 122 16.87 -107.58 -49.53
N THR A 123 16.89 -106.27 -49.74
CA THR A 123 17.57 -105.33 -48.85
C THR A 123 16.80 -105.10 -47.55
N TRP A 124 17.49 -104.53 -46.57
CA TRP A 124 16.92 -104.05 -45.32
C TRP A 124 15.85 -102.97 -45.55
N ASP A 125 16.04 -102.10 -46.53
CA ASP A 125 15.09 -101.04 -46.88
C ASP A 125 13.82 -101.60 -47.55
N GLU A 126 13.95 -102.57 -48.46
CA GLU A 126 12.79 -103.28 -49.05
C GLU A 126 12.05 -104.11 -47.99
N SER A 127 12.76 -104.62 -46.98
CA SER A 127 12.14 -105.22 -45.80
C SER A 127 11.28 -104.21 -45.02
N ASN A 128 11.66 -102.93 -45.02
CA ASN A 128 11.01 -101.87 -44.25
C ASN A 128 10.80 -102.30 -42.78
N VAL A 129 11.86 -102.84 -42.17
CA VAL A 129 11.89 -103.25 -40.76
C VAL A 129 12.73 -102.25 -39.96
N PRO A 130 12.17 -101.60 -38.92
CA PRO A 130 12.90 -100.59 -38.19
C PRO A 130 13.99 -101.23 -37.33
N ASN A 131 15.10 -100.52 -37.16
CA ASN A 131 16.21 -100.88 -36.25
C ASN A 131 16.86 -102.25 -36.55
N ILE A 132 16.71 -102.76 -37.77
CA ILE A 132 17.30 -104.01 -38.25
C ILE A 132 18.83 -104.08 -38.10
N GLY A 133 19.53 -102.94 -38.04
CA GLY A 133 20.94 -102.92 -37.65
C GLY A 133 21.22 -103.46 -36.23
N TYR A 134 20.35 -103.19 -35.27
CA TYR A 134 20.44 -103.79 -33.93
C TYR A 134 20.05 -105.28 -33.96
N VAL A 135 19.14 -105.69 -34.85
CA VAL A 135 18.89 -107.12 -35.12
C VAL A 135 20.16 -107.79 -35.61
N ASN A 136 20.87 -107.21 -36.59
CA ASN A 136 22.12 -107.76 -37.11
C ASN A 136 23.22 -107.83 -36.04
N ARG A 137 23.31 -106.82 -35.15
CA ARG A 137 24.15 -106.87 -33.94
C ARG A 137 23.79 -108.08 -33.07
N ILE A 138 22.51 -108.36 -32.83
CA ILE A 138 22.09 -109.55 -32.07
C ILE A 138 22.53 -110.84 -32.79
N LEU A 139 22.25 -110.97 -34.08
CA LEU A 139 22.56 -112.17 -34.88
C LEU A 139 24.05 -112.52 -34.87
N ASN A 140 24.92 -111.52 -34.97
CA ASN A 140 26.37 -111.69 -34.94
C ASN A 140 26.95 -111.92 -33.52
N THR A 141 26.16 -111.70 -32.46
CA THR A 141 26.67 -111.71 -31.07
C THR A 141 26.09 -112.85 -30.22
N TYR A 142 24.89 -113.34 -30.52
CA TYR A 142 24.15 -114.31 -29.70
C TYR A 142 23.75 -115.57 -30.49
N PHE A 143 22.99 -116.47 -29.87
CA PHE A 143 22.58 -117.74 -30.48
C PHE A 143 21.79 -117.56 -31.80
N PRO A 144 22.06 -118.34 -32.88
CA PRO A 144 22.93 -119.53 -32.93
C PRO A 144 24.41 -119.27 -33.26
N SER A 145 24.78 -118.10 -33.81
CA SER A 145 26.16 -117.84 -34.26
C SER A 145 27.19 -117.92 -33.11
N THR A 146 26.77 -117.56 -31.90
CA THR A 146 27.53 -117.77 -30.66
C THR A 146 26.72 -118.57 -29.63
N ASN A 147 27.37 -118.99 -28.55
CA ASN A 147 26.69 -119.68 -27.45
C ASN A 147 26.18 -118.70 -26.35
N LEU A 148 25.93 -117.43 -26.68
CA LEU A 148 25.42 -116.41 -25.76
C LEU A 148 23.89 -116.24 -25.86
N PRO A 149 23.20 -115.73 -24.81
CA PRO A 149 23.73 -115.36 -23.50
C PRO A 149 24.15 -116.58 -22.67
N ALA A 150 25.11 -116.39 -21.75
CA ALA A 150 25.60 -117.46 -20.88
C ALA A 150 24.62 -117.73 -19.72
N GLY A 151 24.31 -119.01 -19.46
CA GLY A 151 23.45 -119.45 -18.35
C GLY A 151 22.15 -120.15 -18.77
N PRO A 152 21.32 -119.59 -19.68
CA PRO A 152 20.13 -120.28 -20.19
C PRO A 152 20.45 -121.51 -21.06
N ASP A 153 19.47 -122.39 -21.24
CA ASP A 153 19.49 -123.44 -22.27
C ASP A 153 19.21 -122.85 -23.67
N ASN A 154 19.60 -123.56 -24.75
CA ASN A 154 19.50 -123.05 -26.13
C ASN A 154 18.07 -122.63 -26.53
N ASN A 155 17.03 -123.32 -26.03
CA ASN A 155 15.64 -122.92 -26.29
C ASN A 155 15.28 -121.60 -25.61
N ARG A 156 15.81 -121.34 -24.41
CA ARG A 156 15.70 -120.03 -23.74
C ARG A 156 16.60 -118.97 -24.38
N LYS A 157 17.76 -119.32 -24.96
CA LYS A 157 18.62 -118.39 -25.72
C LYS A 157 17.95 -117.94 -27.00
N ALA A 158 17.51 -118.88 -27.86
CA ALA A 158 16.84 -118.57 -29.11
C ALA A 158 15.55 -117.75 -28.90
N ALA A 159 14.81 -118.04 -27.81
CA ALA A 159 13.66 -117.23 -27.42
C ALA A 159 14.02 -115.82 -26.92
N ALA A 160 15.11 -115.68 -26.15
CA ALA A 160 15.57 -114.37 -25.69
C ALA A 160 16.14 -113.53 -26.84
N VAL A 161 16.87 -114.15 -27.78
CA VAL A 161 17.31 -113.55 -29.04
C VAL A 161 16.12 -113.07 -29.85
N GLN A 162 15.16 -113.93 -30.17
CA GLN A 162 14.00 -113.55 -30.97
C GLN A 162 13.13 -112.47 -30.29
N ALA A 163 12.99 -112.50 -28.96
CA ALA A 163 12.28 -111.45 -28.23
C ALA A 163 13.05 -110.12 -28.15
N ALA A 164 14.39 -110.15 -28.11
CA ALA A 164 15.22 -108.95 -28.21
C ALA A 164 15.19 -108.35 -29.62
N ILE A 165 15.23 -109.19 -30.66
CA ILE A 165 14.99 -108.80 -32.05
C ILE A 165 13.67 -108.04 -32.15
N TRP A 166 12.58 -108.59 -31.59
CA TRP A 166 11.28 -107.91 -31.58
C TRP A 166 11.18 -106.67 -30.68
N PHE A 167 12.12 -106.43 -29.74
CA PHE A 167 12.24 -105.10 -29.15
C PHE A 167 12.70 -104.07 -30.18
N PHE A 168 13.66 -104.43 -31.03
CA PHE A 168 14.16 -103.52 -32.07
C PHE A 168 13.21 -103.41 -33.28
N THR A 169 12.56 -104.49 -33.74
CA THR A 169 11.67 -104.45 -34.93
C THR A 169 10.24 -104.01 -34.62
N ASP A 170 9.72 -104.37 -33.45
CA ASP A 170 8.28 -104.27 -33.15
C ASP A 170 7.96 -103.52 -31.85
N GLY A 171 8.97 -103.27 -31.01
CA GLY A 171 8.90 -102.58 -29.71
C GLY A 171 8.61 -103.50 -28.53
N TYR A 172 8.74 -104.81 -28.69
CA TYR A 172 8.32 -105.81 -27.72
C TYR A 172 9.06 -105.73 -26.38
N VAL A 173 8.33 -105.46 -25.31
CA VAL A 173 8.82 -105.47 -23.92
C VAL A 173 8.23 -106.66 -23.17
N VAL A 174 9.06 -107.68 -22.92
CA VAL A 174 8.76 -108.83 -22.05
C VAL A 174 8.36 -108.34 -20.66
N ASN A 175 7.41 -109.02 -20.02
CA ASN A 175 6.93 -108.67 -18.68
C ASN A 175 8.07 -108.77 -17.63
N PRO A 176 8.38 -107.73 -16.83
CA PRO A 176 9.45 -107.73 -15.84
C PRO A 176 9.44 -108.85 -14.78
N THR A 177 8.33 -109.56 -14.59
CA THR A 177 8.27 -110.73 -13.68
C THR A 177 8.57 -112.06 -14.37
N ASN A 178 8.93 -112.07 -15.66
CA ASN A 178 9.22 -113.28 -16.44
C ASN A 178 10.72 -113.65 -16.39
N ASP A 179 11.06 -114.94 -16.47
CA ASP A 179 12.44 -115.43 -16.39
C ASP A 179 13.29 -115.12 -17.64
N LEU A 180 12.66 -114.77 -18.76
CA LEU A 180 13.33 -114.24 -19.95
C LEU A 180 13.56 -112.72 -19.88
N TYR A 181 12.94 -111.99 -18.95
CA TYR A 181 13.11 -110.54 -18.87
C TYR A 181 14.58 -110.15 -18.66
N ALA A 182 15.28 -110.81 -17.73
CA ALA A 182 16.69 -110.52 -17.46
C ALA A 182 17.63 -110.77 -18.67
N PRO A 183 17.62 -111.94 -19.35
CA PRO A 183 18.45 -112.14 -20.53
C PRO A 183 18.03 -111.29 -21.74
N VAL A 184 16.74 -110.98 -21.93
CA VAL A 184 16.31 -110.06 -23.01
C VAL A 184 16.75 -108.63 -22.71
N ALA A 185 16.59 -108.15 -21.47
CA ALA A 185 17.08 -106.85 -21.03
C ALA A 185 18.60 -106.74 -21.16
N GLN A 186 19.34 -107.82 -20.87
CA GLN A 186 20.76 -107.87 -21.15
C GLN A 186 21.03 -107.77 -22.66
N ILE A 187 20.50 -108.67 -23.48
CA ILE A 187 20.75 -108.67 -24.94
C ILE A 187 20.45 -107.29 -25.54
N VAL A 188 19.30 -106.68 -25.20
CA VAL A 188 18.94 -105.36 -25.71
C VAL A 188 19.89 -104.27 -25.21
N ASN A 189 20.19 -104.20 -23.91
CA ASN A 189 21.08 -103.14 -23.39
C ASN A 189 22.52 -103.28 -23.92
N ASP A 190 23.07 -104.50 -23.90
CA ASP A 190 24.39 -104.83 -24.48
C ASP A 190 24.43 -104.45 -25.98
N THR A 191 23.32 -104.65 -26.72
CA THR A 191 23.20 -104.32 -28.15
C THR A 191 22.98 -102.82 -28.39
N ILE A 192 22.28 -102.10 -27.52
CA ILE A 192 22.19 -100.63 -27.56
C ILE A 192 23.58 -100.01 -27.30
N GLU A 193 24.29 -100.48 -26.27
CA GLU A 193 25.64 -99.98 -25.93
C GLU A 193 26.67 -100.31 -27.02
N ALA A 194 26.59 -101.50 -27.64
CA ALA A 194 27.43 -101.87 -28.79
C ALA A 194 27.00 -101.19 -30.11
N GLY A 195 25.87 -100.48 -30.13
CA GLY A 195 25.27 -99.91 -31.34
C GLY A 195 24.78 -100.95 -32.36
N PRO A 196 24.07 -100.51 -33.40
CA PRO A 196 23.69 -101.37 -34.50
C PRO A 196 24.93 -101.85 -35.29
N LEU A 197 24.77 -102.93 -36.05
CA LEU A 197 25.59 -103.19 -37.22
C LEU A 197 24.93 -102.59 -38.46
N GLU A 198 25.72 -102.34 -39.48
CA GLU A 198 25.25 -101.92 -40.81
C GLU A 198 24.73 -103.14 -41.60
N GLU A 199 24.10 -102.90 -42.75
CA GLU A 199 23.65 -103.97 -43.64
C GLU A 199 24.87 -104.74 -44.15
N PRO A 200 24.89 -106.09 -44.07
CA PRO A 200 26.03 -106.86 -44.54
C PRO A 200 26.02 -106.92 -46.07
N ASP A 201 27.21 -106.88 -46.68
CA ASP A 201 27.34 -106.72 -48.13
C ASP A 201 26.52 -107.76 -48.93
N ALA A 202 25.86 -107.29 -49.98
CA ALA A 202 25.07 -108.12 -50.88
C ALA A 202 25.98 -108.87 -51.89
N PRO A 203 25.59 -110.07 -52.36
CA PRO A 203 26.37 -110.87 -53.30
C PRO A 203 26.71 -110.14 -54.62
N ASP A 204 28.00 -109.84 -54.87
CA ASP A 204 28.39 -109.01 -56.02
C ASP A 204 28.30 -109.74 -57.37
N ILE A 205 27.21 -109.46 -58.07
CA ILE A 205 27.22 -109.28 -59.52
C ILE A 205 26.36 -108.06 -59.88
N SER A 206 26.87 -107.23 -60.78
CA SER A 206 26.29 -105.94 -61.10
C SER A 206 26.53 -105.54 -62.56
N ILE A 207 25.57 -104.86 -63.17
CA ILE A 207 25.77 -104.08 -64.40
C ILE A 207 25.45 -102.63 -64.08
N THR A 208 26.46 -101.77 -64.10
CA THR A 208 26.34 -100.38 -63.66
C THR A 208 26.63 -99.42 -64.81
N PRO A 209 25.68 -98.55 -65.22
CA PRO A 209 24.32 -98.40 -64.69
C PRO A 209 23.34 -99.46 -65.20
N ALA A 210 22.22 -99.69 -64.51
CA ALA A 210 21.15 -100.57 -64.98
C ALA A 210 20.42 -100.03 -66.23
N SER A 211 20.55 -98.73 -66.53
CA SER A 211 20.20 -98.18 -67.84
C SER A 211 21.04 -96.96 -68.21
N ALA A 212 21.13 -96.68 -69.51
CA ALA A 212 21.73 -95.46 -70.04
C ALA A 212 21.03 -95.06 -71.34
N GLU A 213 20.94 -93.76 -71.60
CA GLU A 213 20.27 -93.21 -72.78
C GLU A 213 21.26 -92.43 -73.64
N ALA A 214 21.04 -92.37 -74.96
CA ALA A 214 21.87 -91.59 -75.88
C ALA A 214 21.04 -91.01 -77.04
N PRO A 215 21.50 -89.94 -77.72
CA PRO A 215 20.93 -89.58 -79.01
C PRO A 215 21.14 -90.72 -80.03
N VAL A 216 20.30 -90.82 -81.06
CA VAL A 216 20.39 -91.84 -82.13
C VAL A 216 21.72 -91.85 -82.91
N THR A 217 22.49 -90.75 -82.83
CA THR A 217 23.84 -90.59 -83.38
C THR A 217 24.95 -90.89 -82.37
N GLY A 218 24.61 -91.07 -81.09
CA GLY A 218 25.53 -91.28 -79.98
C GLY A 218 25.63 -92.73 -79.53
N VAL A 219 26.20 -92.94 -78.34
CA VAL A 219 26.53 -94.23 -77.77
C VAL A 219 26.15 -94.24 -76.28
N ALA A 220 25.39 -95.22 -75.83
CA ALA A 220 24.95 -95.36 -74.45
C ALA A 220 25.97 -96.17 -73.63
N GLY A 221 26.29 -95.72 -72.42
CA GLY A 221 27.30 -96.30 -71.53
C GLY A 221 28.39 -95.30 -71.10
N PRO A 222 29.48 -95.74 -70.44
CA PRO A 222 29.83 -97.13 -70.19
C PRO A 222 28.89 -97.82 -69.21
N TYR A 223 28.54 -99.04 -69.56
CA TYR A 223 28.10 -100.06 -68.64
C TYR A 223 29.33 -100.83 -68.17
N THR A 224 29.64 -100.80 -66.88
CA THR A 224 30.67 -101.65 -66.30
C THR A 224 29.99 -102.90 -65.77
N VAL A 225 30.49 -104.09 -66.14
CA VAL A 225 29.98 -105.36 -65.64
C VAL A 225 30.96 -105.91 -64.61
N THR A 226 30.49 -106.10 -63.38
CA THR A 226 31.29 -106.45 -62.20
C THR A 226 30.72 -107.68 -61.52
N SER A 227 31.61 -108.47 -60.93
CA SER A 227 31.29 -109.58 -60.02
C SER A 227 32.56 -110.02 -59.27
N GLU A 228 32.40 -110.73 -58.15
CA GLU A 228 33.47 -111.52 -57.53
C GLU A 228 33.91 -112.74 -58.37
N ALA A 229 33.13 -113.15 -59.38
CA ALA A 229 33.47 -114.26 -60.26
C ALA A 229 34.39 -113.86 -61.45
N ASP A 230 35.39 -114.70 -61.74
CA ASP A 230 36.40 -114.47 -62.79
C ASP A 230 35.82 -114.42 -64.23
N GLU A 231 34.79 -115.23 -64.52
CA GLU A 231 34.18 -115.34 -65.86
C GLU A 231 32.72 -114.86 -65.87
N ILE A 232 32.42 -113.84 -66.68
CA ILE A 232 31.07 -113.30 -66.88
C ILE A 232 30.67 -113.44 -68.35
N THR A 233 29.42 -113.80 -68.63
CA THR A 233 28.88 -113.95 -70.00
C THR A 233 27.86 -112.86 -70.31
N LEU A 234 28.06 -112.12 -71.40
CA LEU A 234 27.15 -111.05 -71.85
C LEU A 234 26.27 -111.49 -73.04
N THR A 235 25.05 -110.96 -73.16
CA THR A 235 24.18 -111.18 -74.33
C THR A 235 23.26 -109.98 -74.52
N ALA A 236 23.12 -109.46 -75.74
CA ALA A 236 22.32 -108.27 -76.06
C ALA A 236 21.21 -108.53 -77.11
N SER A 237 20.21 -107.63 -77.17
CA SER A 237 19.10 -107.70 -78.11
C SER A 237 19.45 -107.29 -79.55
N ALA A 238 18.65 -107.75 -80.52
CA ALA A 238 18.93 -107.57 -81.95
C ALA A 238 18.71 -106.12 -82.44
N GLY A 239 19.61 -105.64 -83.30
CA GLY A 239 19.60 -104.27 -83.86
C GLY A 239 20.60 -103.31 -83.19
N PHE A 240 21.27 -103.76 -82.13
CA PHE A 240 22.22 -102.99 -81.34
C PHE A 240 23.53 -103.75 -81.20
N GLY A 241 24.66 -103.04 -81.23
CA GLY A 241 25.98 -103.63 -80.99
C GLY A 241 26.46 -103.36 -79.56
N LEU A 242 27.19 -104.32 -78.98
CA LEU A 242 28.01 -104.12 -77.78
C LEU A 242 29.45 -103.77 -78.19
N PHE A 243 30.00 -102.69 -77.65
CA PHE A 243 31.31 -102.12 -77.97
C PHE A 243 32.19 -101.95 -76.73
N ALA A 244 33.50 -101.91 -76.91
CA ALA A 244 34.53 -101.80 -75.88
C ALA A 244 35.12 -100.37 -75.77
N ASP A 245 34.54 -99.39 -76.46
CA ASP A 245 34.98 -98.00 -76.49
C ASP A 245 33.80 -97.02 -76.56
N ALA A 246 33.99 -95.83 -75.98
CA ALA A 246 32.97 -94.77 -75.93
C ALA A 246 32.59 -94.16 -77.29
N ALA A 247 33.35 -94.41 -78.36
CA ALA A 247 32.98 -94.02 -79.72
C ALA A 247 32.18 -95.11 -80.46
N GLY A 248 31.98 -96.29 -79.85
CA GLY A 248 31.26 -97.42 -80.44
C GLY A 248 31.97 -98.01 -81.67
N THR A 249 33.30 -98.04 -81.70
CA THR A 249 34.08 -98.44 -82.87
C THR A 249 34.66 -99.86 -82.82
N VAL A 250 34.69 -100.50 -81.63
CA VAL A 250 35.33 -101.80 -81.37
C VAL A 250 34.35 -102.77 -80.70
N PRO A 251 33.86 -103.84 -81.37
CA PRO A 251 32.88 -104.76 -80.77
C PRO A 251 33.41 -105.65 -79.62
N ILE A 252 32.53 -106.06 -78.71
CA ILE A 252 32.78 -106.97 -77.57
C ILE A 252 32.93 -108.44 -78.02
N THR A 253 33.66 -109.25 -77.23
CA THR A 253 33.79 -110.72 -77.36
C THR A 253 33.64 -111.38 -75.99
N ASN A 254 32.98 -112.55 -75.92
CA ASN A 254 32.71 -113.30 -74.68
C ASN A 254 33.65 -114.52 -74.49
N PRO A 255 33.83 -115.01 -73.25
CA PRO A 255 33.40 -114.39 -71.98
C PRO A 255 34.20 -113.11 -71.69
N VAL A 256 33.70 -112.30 -70.75
CA VAL A 256 34.36 -111.08 -70.29
C VAL A 256 34.81 -111.24 -68.83
N ALA A 257 35.82 -110.50 -68.41
CA ALA A 257 36.24 -110.42 -67.02
C ALA A 257 35.40 -109.39 -66.25
N SER A 258 35.35 -109.55 -64.92
CA SER A 258 34.86 -108.51 -64.01
C SER A 258 35.57 -107.17 -64.24
N GLY A 259 34.83 -106.06 -64.21
CA GLY A 259 35.29 -104.71 -64.52
C GLY A 259 35.30 -104.36 -66.02
N THR A 260 34.80 -105.23 -66.91
CA THR A 260 34.74 -104.93 -68.35
C THR A 260 33.75 -103.81 -68.64
N GLN A 261 34.21 -102.76 -69.33
CA GLN A 261 33.34 -101.68 -69.82
C GLN A 261 32.76 -102.01 -71.20
N VAL A 262 31.47 -101.74 -71.32
CA VAL A 262 30.61 -102.07 -72.46
C VAL A 262 29.82 -100.83 -72.85
N TRP A 263 29.66 -100.61 -74.14
CA TRP A 263 28.86 -99.53 -74.70
C TRP A 263 27.84 -100.09 -75.69
N VAL A 264 26.67 -99.48 -75.76
CA VAL A 264 25.60 -99.88 -76.69
C VAL A 264 25.41 -98.79 -77.73
N ARG A 265 25.34 -99.17 -79.02
CA ARG A 265 24.99 -98.23 -80.11
C ARG A 265 23.88 -98.79 -81.00
N SER A 266 22.93 -97.93 -81.34
CA SER A 266 21.95 -98.16 -82.41
C SER A 266 22.64 -98.07 -83.78
N GLU A 267 22.75 -99.20 -84.49
CA GLU A 267 23.50 -99.24 -85.76
C GLU A 267 22.72 -98.74 -86.98
N GLY A 268 21.41 -98.49 -86.82
CA GLY A 268 20.51 -98.04 -87.88
C GLY A 268 19.67 -96.81 -87.55
N GLY A 269 20.00 -96.06 -86.49
CA GLY A 269 19.21 -94.91 -86.02
C GLY A 269 17.84 -95.29 -85.42
N GLY A 270 17.68 -96.54 -84.97
CA GLY A 270 16.47 -97.00 -84.29
C GLY A 270 16.41 -96.52 -82.84
N THR A 271 15.22 -96.11 -82.39
CA THR A 271 14.92 -95.55 -81.06
C THR A 271 14.39 -96.57 -80.04
N GLY A 272 14.44 -97.87 -80.36
CA GLY A 272 13.94 -98.93 -79.48
C GLY A 272 14.85 -99.23 -78.27
N PRO A 273 14.32 -99.86 -77.21
CA PRO A 273 15.13 -100.30 -76.07
C PRO A 273 15.99 -101.53 -76.41
N ALA A 274 17.24 -101.52 -75.95
CA ALA A 274 18.24 -102.54 -76.17
C ALA A 274 18.65 -103.18 -74.84
N THR A 275 18.20 -104.40 -74.56
CA THR A 275 18.47 -105.11 -73.29
C THR A 275 19.72 -105.98 -73.39
N PHE A 276 20.46 -106.13 -72.28
CA PHE A 276 21.54 -107.11 -72.13
C PHE A 276 21.75 -107.58 -70.67
N SER A 277 22.40 -108.72 -70.44
CA SER A 277 22.50 -109.36 -69.11
C SER A 277 23.82 -110.08 -68.80
N ALA A 278 24.00 -110.47 -67.52
CA ALA A 278 25.17 -111.14 -66.92
C ALA A 278 24.74 -112.09 -65.75
N ARG A 279 25.55 -113.12 -65.40
CA ARG A 279 25.25 -114.10 -64.31
C ARG A 279 26.51 -114.70 -63.65
N ALA A 280 26.49 -115.02 -62.35
CA ALA A 280 27.62 -115.53 -61.55
C ALA A 280 27.20 -116.39 -60.32
N THR A 281 28.14 -116.70 -59.41
CA THR A 281 27.94 -117.46 -58.15
C THR A 281 28.90 -116.94 -57.07
N VAL A 282 28.41 -116.76 -55.83
CA VAL A 282 28.90 -115.73 -54.89
C VAL A 282 28.61 -116.06 -53.41
N THR A 283 29.18 -115.29 -52.46
CA THR A 283 28.99 -115.48 -51.01
C THR A 283 27.94 -114.54 -50.42
N VAL A 284 27.16 -115.00 -49.44
CA VAL A 284 26.05 -114.26 -48.80
C VAL A 284 26.18 -114.26 -47.25
N PRO A 285 26.51 -113.11 -46.63
CA PRO A 285 26.74 -112.98 -45.19
C PRO A 285 25.47 -112.92 -44.31
N THR A 286 25.60 -113.38 -43.05
CA THR A 286 24.56 -113.25 -42.01
C THR A 286 24.10 -111.81 -41.81
N GLY A 287 22.79 -111.62 -41.62
CA GLY A 287 22.10 -110.33 -41.63
C GLY A 287 21.42 -110.01 -42.96
N ASN A 288 21.75 -110.72 -44.06
CA ASN A 288 20.99 -110.61 -45.32
C ASN A 288 19.51 -110.92 -45.11
N VAL A 289 18.63 -110.11 -45.70
CA VAL A 289 17.18 -110.32 -45.65
C VAL A 289 16.71 -111.13 -46.85
N TYR A 290 15.62 -111.86 -46.62
CA TYR A 290 14.90 -112.60 -47.63
C TYR A 290 13.43 -112.19 -47.61
N LEU A 291 12.93 -111.79 -48.78
CA LEU A 291 11.60 -111.25 -49.03
C LEU A 291 10.78 -112.21 -49.88
N TYR A 292 9.47 -112.24 -49.65
CA TYR A 292 8.58 -113.19 -50.29
C TYR A 292 8.47 -112.92 -51.81
N ASP A 293 8.74 -113.94 -52.61
CA ASP A 293 8.88 -113.87 -54.08
C ASP A 293 7.58 -113.57 -54.86
N GLY A 294 6.42 -113.58 -54.20
CA GLY A 294 5.13 -113.39 -54.87
C GLY A 294 4.67 -114.58 -55.73
N ALA A 295 5.48 -115.63 -55.87
CA ALA A 295 5.21 -116.77 -56.76
C ALA A 295 4.20 -117.77 -56.18
N THR A 296 3.89 -117.70 -54.88
CA THR A 296 2.96 -118.61 -54.20
C THR A 296 1.49 -118.16 -54.38
N PRO A 297 0.63 -118.90 -55.13
CA PRO A 297 -0.69 -118.40 -55.50
C PRO A 297 -1.61 -118.15 -54.30
N GLY A 298 -2.14 -116.92 -54.19
CA GLY A 298 -3.11 -116.55 -53.15
C GLY A 298 -2.50 -116.21 -51.78
N LEU A 299 -1.19 -115.96 -51.71
CA LEU A 299 -0.54 -115.36 -50.56
C LEU A 299 -0.03 -113.96 -50.94
N ASP A 300 -0.57 -112.92 -50.28
CA ASP A 300 -0.23 -111.51 -50.58
C ASP A 300 1.00 -111.01 -49.80
N ALA A 301 1.36 -111.66 -48.68
CA ALA A 301 2.51 -111.34 -47.83
C ALA A 301 2.88 -112.51 -46.91
N ALA A 302 4.15 -112.58 -46.49
CA ALA A 302 4.66 -113.50 -45.48
C ALA A 302 5.62 -112.78 -44.50
N GLN A 303 5.96 -113.40 -43.37
CA GLN A 303 6.99 -112.85 -42.47
C GLN A 303 8.33 -112.71 -43.20
N LYS A 304 8.92 -111.54 -43.07
CA LYS A 304 10.29 -111.25 -43.54
C LYS A 304 11.28 -112.03 -42.68
N LEU A 305 12.25 -112.64 -43.33
CA LEU A 305 13.27 -113.46 -42.67
C LEU A 305 14.64 -112.81 -42.80
N ILE A 306 15.49 -113.05 -41.79
CA ILE A 306 16.88 -112.60 -41.78
C ILE A 306 17.82 -113.78 -41.57
N LEU A 307 18.91 -113.82 -42.34
CA LEU A 307 19.89 -114.91 -42.35
C LEU A 307 20.73 -114.93 -41.07
N ALA A 308 20.66 -116.01 -40.29
CA ALA A 308 21.28 -116.13 -38.98
C ALA A 308 22.73 -116.68 -39.00
N ASP A 309 23.25 -117.10 -40.17
CA ASP A 309 24.64 -117.54 -40.40
C ASP A 309 24.99 -117.52 -41.91
N THR A 310 26.26 -117.27 -42.26
CA THR A 310 26.77 -117.01 -43.64
C THR A 310 26.83 -118.27 -44.54
N ARG A 311 26.56 -118.16 -45.85
CA ARG A 311 26.57 -119.25 -46.87
C ARG A 311 26.98 -118.79 -48.30
N GLU A 312 27.16 -119.73 -49.24
CA GLU A 312 27.39 -119.47 -50.69
C GLU A 312 26.11 -119.78 -51.50
N LEU A 313 25.77 -118.96 -52.52
CA LEU A 313 24.54 -119.02 -53.36
C LEU A 313 24.78 -118.43 -54.79
N SER A 314 23.85 -118.60 -55.74
CA SER A 314 23.96 -118.03 -57.11
C SER A 314 23.36 -116.61 -57.27
N SER A 315 23.73 -115.83 -58.31
CA SER A 315 23.18 -114.46 -58.56
C SER A 315 23.27 -113.98 -60.03
N ALA A 316 22.53 -112.91 -60.39
CA ALA A 316 22.39 -112.39 -61.77
C ALA A 316 22.19 -110.86 -61.87
N ALA A 317 22.48 -110.25 -63.03
CA ALA A 317 22.26 -108.82 -63.29
C ALA A 317 21.85 -108.52 -64.75
N SER A 318 21.17 -107.39 -65.00
CA SER A 318 20.76 -106.96 -66.35
C SER A 318 20.69 -105.43 -66.51
N ALA A 319 20.74 -104.94 -67.76
CA ALA A 319 20.68 -103.53 -68.09
C ALA A 319 20.04 -103.23 -69.47
N THR A 320 19.68 -101.96 -69.70
CA THR A 320 18.99 -101.49 -70.93
C THR A 320 19.59 -100.20 -71.50
N ALA A 321 19.69 -100.07 -72.83
CA ALA A 321 19.97 -98.82 -73.53
C ALA A 321 18.76 -98.28 -74.31
N THR A 322 18.62 -96.97 -74.40
CA THR A 322 17.53 -96.27 -75.14
C THR A 322 18.10 -95.16 -76.02
N PHE A 323 17.41 -94.83 -77.12
CA PHE A 323 17.90 -93.87 -78.12
C PHE A 323 16.84 -92.85 -78.56
N TYR A 324 17.21 -91.57 -78.67
CA TYR A 324 16.30 -90.47 -79.02
C TYR A 324 16.81 -89.51 -80.12
N GLU A 325 15.90 -88.84 -80.81
CA GLU A 325 16.19 -87.74 -81.76
C GLU A 325 16.52 -86.44 -81.01
N VAL A 326 17.23 -85.49 -81.63
CA VAL A 326 17.63 -84.21 -81.00
C VAL A 326 17.41 -82.96 -81.87
N GLY A 327 17.44 -81.78 -81.25
CA GLY A 327 17.35 -80.45 -81.85
C GLY A 327 18.01 -79.38 -80.98
N SER A 328 17.63 -78.11 -81.14
CA SER A 328 18.26 -76.97 -80.44
C SER A 328 17.31 -75.81 -80.15
N LEU A 329 17.68 -74.93 -79.22
CA LEU A 329 16.93 -73.75 -78.79
C LEU A 329 17.85 -72.54 -78.64
N THR A 330 17.54 -71.43 -79.31
CA THR A 330 18.16 -70.13 -79.04
C THR A 330 17.25 -69.27 -78.18
N VAL A 331 17.74 -68.82 -77.03
CA VAL A 331 17.03 -67.87 -76.16
C VAL A 331 17.72 -66.50 -76.25
N THR A 332 16.92 -65.46 -76.49
CA THR A 332 17.37 -64.06 -76.50
C THR A 332 16.79 -63.34 -75.29
N LYS A 333 17.63 -62.64 -74.52
CA LYS A 333 17.21 -61.72 -73.47
C LYS A 333 17.30 -60.29 -73.97
N SER A 334 16.21 -59.53 -73.93
CA SER A 334 16.16 -58.08 -74.12
C SER A 334 15.96 -57.38 -72.77
N ILE A 335 16.70 -56.28 -72.55
CA ILE A 335 16.62 -55.43 -71.36
C ILE A 335 16.26 -54.02 -71.80
N GLU A 336 15.06 -53.58 -71.44
CA GLU A 336 14.37 -52.38 -71.92
C GLU A 336 13.78 -51.57 -70.75
N GLY A 337 13.22 -50.39 -71.04
CA GLY A 337 12.59 -49.51 -70.04
C GLY A 337 13.51 -48.43 -69.45
N PRO A 338 12.95 -47.44 -68.73
CA PRO A 338 13.69 -46.27 -68.23
C PRO A 338 14.68 -46.57 -67.10
N ALA A 339 14.65 -47.78 -66.51
CA ALA A 339 15.62 -48.24 -65.51
C ALA A 339 16.50 -49.40 -66.02
N ALA A 340 16.56 -49.61 -67.34
CA ALA A 340 17.54 -50.52 -67.95
C ALA A 340 18.97 -50.06 -67.63
N GLY A 341 19.82 -50.99 -67.21
CA GLY A 341 21.15 -50.69 -66.66
C GLY A 341 21.15 -50.36 -65.16
N SER A 342 20.02 -50.52 -64.45
CA SER A 342 19.93 -50.39 -62.99
C SER A 342 19.38 -51.64 -62.30
N GLN A 343 19.26 -52.75 -63.03
CA GLN A 343 18.84 -54.05 -62.52
C GLN A 343 20.00 -54.88 -61.93
N GLY A 344 19.65 -55.77 -61.00
CA GLY A 344 20.55 -56.83 -60.53
C GLY A 344 20.78 -57.90 -61.59
N ALA A 345 21.59 -58.92 -61.26
CA ALA A 345 21.83 -60.03 -62.18
C ALA A 345 20.53 -60.77 -62.55
N VAL A 346 20.47 -61.26 -63.78
CA VAL A 346 19.30 -61.95 -64.34
C VAL A 346 19.67 -63.40 -64.63
N VAL A 347 18.80 -64.33 -64.26
CA VAL A 347 18.96 -65.77 -64.49
C VAL A 347 17.71 -66.28 -65.18
N ILE A 348 17.84 -66.65 -66.45
CA ILE A 348 16.82 -67.39 -67.20
C ILE A 348 17.13 -68.87 -67.03
N SER A 349 16.15 -69.62 -66.54
CA SER A 349 16.20 -71.08 -66.43
C SER A 349 15.38 -71.69 -67.57
N ILE A 350 16.09 -72.32 -68.50
CA ILE A 350 15.54 -73.14 -69.58
C ILE A 350 15.44 -74.57 -69.05
N ASP A 351 14.24 -75.03 -68.71
CA ASP A 351 13.99 -76.40 -68.26
C ASP A 351 13.38 -77.22 -69.41
N CYS A 352 14.21 -78.05 -70.05
CA CYS A 352 13.78 -79.05 -71.02
C CYS A 352 13.63 -80.43 -70.37
N GLY A 353 13.54 -80.51 -69.04
CA GLY A 353 13.47 -81.75 -68.28
C GLY A 353 14.84 -82.26 -67.81
N PRO A 354 14.86 -83.41 -67.11
CA PRO A 354 16.07 -83.95 -66.49
C PRO A 354 17.25 -84.10 -67.47
N GLY A 355 18.43 -83.63 -67.07
CA GLY A 355 19.63 -83.63 -67.91
C GLY A 355 19.73 -82.47 -68.92
N TYR A 356 18.62 -81.76 -69.20
CA TYR A 356 18.55 -80.68 -70.19
C TYR A 356 18.07 -79.36 -69.55
N GLN A 357 18.77 -78.97 -68.49
CA GLN A 357 18.52 -77.72 -67.76
C GLN A 357 19.67 -76.74 -68.01
N PHE A 358 19.36 -75.57 -68.53
CA PHE A 358 20.34 -74.55 -68.92
C PHE A 358 20.06 -73.22 -68.22
N THR A 359 21.10 -72.54 -67.75
CA THR A 359 21.01 -71.21 -67.14
C THR A 359 21.64 -70.18 -68.08
N PHE A 360 20.83 -69.31 -68.68
CA PHE A 360 21.35 -68.14 -69.38
C PHE A 360 21.43 -66.97 -68.40
N ASN A 361 22.65 -66.62 -68.00
CA ASN A 361 22.93 -65.59 -67.02
C ASN A 361 23.26 -64.26 -67.73
N ILE A 362 22.63 -63.17 -67.31
CA ILE A 362 23.00 -61.80 -67.71
C ILE A 362 23.48 -61.04 -66.47
N ASP A 363 24.64 -60.39 -66.59
CA ASP A 363 25.21 -59.59 -65.51
C ASP A 363 24.31 -58.41 -65.11
N ALA A 364 24.42 -57.98 -63.85
CA ALA A 364 23.81 -56.74 -63.38
C ALA A 364 24.23 -55.54 -64.23
N GLU A 365 23.42 -54.49 -64.27
CA GLU A 365 23.69 -53.24 -65.02
C GLU A 365 23.80 -53.40 -66.56
N SER A 366 23.57 -54.60 -67.11
CA SER A 366 23.51 -54.87 -68.55
C SER A 366 22.42 -54.06 -69.28
N THR A 367 22.59 -53.82 -70.58
CA THR A 367 21.62 -53.11 -71.44
C THR A 367 21.51 -53.73 -72.83
N GLY A 368 20.35 -53.60 -73.47
CA GLY A 368 20.12 -54.10 -74.83
C GLY A 368 19.81 -55.61 -74.87
N ALA A 369 20.23 -56.29 -75.94
CA ALA A 369 19.88 -57.69 -76.19
C ALA A 369 21.11 -58.62 -76.24
N SER A 370 21.01 -59.79 -75.61
CA SER A 370 21.99 -60.89 -75.63
C SER A 370 21.31 -62.20 -75.99
N SER A 371 22.02 -63.17 -76.58
CA SER A 371 21.43 -64.46 -76.99
C SER A 371 22.39 -65.64 -76.86
N GLU A 372 21.88 -66.79 -76.41
CA GLU A 372 22.61 -68.06 -76.28
C GLU A 372 21.85 -69.20 -76.96
N THR A 373 22.57 -70.20 -77.49
CA THR A 373 22.01 -71.35 -78.21
C THR A 373 22.40 -72.66 -77.53
N PHE A 374 21.38 -73.42 -77.11
CA PHE A 374 21.49 -74.72 -76.45
C PHE A 374 21.21 -75.83 -77.46
N THR A 375 22.09 -76.83 -77.54
CA THR A 375 22.05 -77.92 -78.53
C THR A 375 21.76 -79.28 -77.90
N ASP A 376 21.56 -80.30 -78.74
CA ASP A 376 21.47 -81.71 -78.36
C ASP A 376 20.28 -82.07 -77.44
N ILE A 377 19.30 -81.16 -77.35
CA ILE A 377 18.06 -81.31 -76.58
C ILE A 377 17.15 -82.33 -77.31
N PRO A 378 16.51 -83.29 -76.62
CA PRO A 378 15.69 -84.30 -77.29
C PRO A 378 14.53 -83.71 -78.08
N ALA A 379 14.28 -84.21 -79.29
CA ALA A 379 13.27 -83.68 -80.20
C ALA A 379 11.84 -83.99 -79.70
N GLY A 380 10.92 -83.04 -79.86
CA GLY A 380 9.57 -83.09 -79.30
C GLY A 380 9.48 -82.61 -77.85
N THR A 381 10.61 -82.43 -77.16
CA THR A 381 10.66 -81.88 -75.80
C THR A 381 10.07 -80.48 -75.73
N ALA A 382 9.28 -80.22 -74.71
CA ALA A 382 8.67 -78.92 -74.44
C ALA A 382 9.53 -78.15 -73.42
N CYS A 383 10.55 -77.43 -73.88
CA CYS A 383 11.39 -76.59 -73.04
C CYS A 383 10.56 -75.44 -72.45
N THR A 384 10.43 -75.41 -71.13
CA THR A 384 9.79 -74.30 -70.41
C THR A 384 10.84 -73.26 -70.07
N ILE A 385 10.61 -72.02 -70.50
CA ILE A 385 11.51 -70.89 -70.26
C ILE A 385 10.93 -70.09 -69.11
N THR A 386 11.69 -70.00 -68.03
CA THR A 386 11.33 -69.27 -66.81
C THR A 386 12.43 -68.30 -66.45
N GLU A 387 12.09 -67.26 -65.70
CA GLU A 387 13.07 -66.28 -65.21
C GLU A 387 13.02 -66.22 -63.68
N PRO A 388 13.62 -67.21 -62.98
CA PRO A 388 13.60 -67.27 -61.51
C PRO A 388 14.37 -66.12 -60.84
N THR A 389 15.18 -65.36 -61.58
CA THR A 389 15.75 -64.10 -61.09
C THR A 389 15.70 -63.08 -62.22
N ASN A 390 14.81 -62.10 -62.09
CA ASN A 390 14.45 -61.13 -63.12
C ASN A 390 15.02 -59.72 -62.83
N GLY A 391 16.24 -59.65 -62.30
CA GLY A 391 16.96 -58.41 -62.00
C GLY A 391 16.28 -57.44 -61.00
N THR A 392 15.10 -57.77 -60.47
CA THR A 392 14.38 -56.95 -59.47
C THR A 392 15.27 -56.67 -58.27
N THR A 393 15.34 -55.40 -57.87
CA THR A 393 16.02 -54.95 -56.65
C THR A 393 15.03 -54.22 -55.77
N ALA A 394 15.46 -53.61 -54.66
CA ALA A 394 14.62 -52.59 -54.02
C ALA A 394 14.33 -51.46 -55.02
N SER A 395 15.36 -50.94 -55.68
CA SER A 395 15.30 -49.77 -56.56
C SER A 395 14.69 -49.98 -57.95
N VAL A 396 14.55 -51.20 -58.46
CA VAL A 396 13.86 -51.45 -59.74
C VAL A 396 12.88 -52.60 -59.67
N GLN A 397 11.69 -52.35 -60.21
CA GLN A 397 10.65 -53.33 -60.49
C GLN A 397 10.65 -53.65 -61.98
N VAL A 398 10.17 -54.84 -62.35
CA VAL A 398 10.26 -55.34 -63.71
C VAL A 398 8.93 -55.87 -64.24
N SER A 399 8.72 -55.68 -65.55
CA SER A 399 7.68 -56.37 -66.31
C SER A 399 8.33 -57.33 -67.29
N THR A 400 8.35 -58.62 -66.91
CA THR A 400 8.92 -59.71 -67.72
C THR A 400 7.88 -60.25 -68.70
N THR A 401 8.26 -60.39 -69.97
CA THR A 401 7.45 -61.00 -71.04
C THR A 401 8.26 -62.07 -71.76
N ILE A 402 7.76 -63.32 -71.78
CA ILE A 402 8.45 -64.46 -72.42
C ILE A 402 7.63 -64.96 -73.61
N VAL A 403 8.23 -65.04 -74.79
CA VAL A 403 7.56 -65.43 -76.04
C VAL A 403 8.45 -66.38 -76.86
N PRO A 404 8.07 -67.66 -77.02
CA PRO A 404 7.06 -68.42 -76.26
C PRO A 404 7.57 -68.79 -74.86
N THR A 405 6.67 -68.91 -73.88
CA THR A 405 6.98 -69.49 -72.54
C THR A 405 7.33 -70.97 -72.58
N VAL A 406 6.79 -71.72 -73.54
CA VAL A 406 7.09 -73.13 -73.76
C VAL A 406 7.41 -73.34 -75.23
N VAL A 407 8.56 -73.93 -75.51
CA VAL A 407 9.09 -74.15 -76.86
C VAL A 407 9.25 -75.64 -77.12
N THR A 408 8.49 -76.17 -78.08
CA THR A 408 8.69 -77.55 -78.56
C THR A 408 9.92 -77.60 -79.48
N ILE A 409 10.91 -78.43 -79.13
CA ILE A 409 12.15 -78.58 -79.90
C ILE A 409 11.90 -79.40 -81.17
N PRO A 410 12.14 -78.86 -82.37
CA PRO A 410 12.03 -79.62 -83.61
C PRO A 410 13.26 -80.51 -83.82
N SER A 411 13.07 -81.72 -84.36
CA SER A 411 14.19 -82.59 -84.77
C SER A 411 15.07 -81.87 -85.80
N GLY A 412 16.39 -82.01 -85.64
CA GLY A 412 17.40 -81.55 -86.59
C GLY A 412 17.45 -80.05 -86.87
N SER A 413 16.84 -79.20 -86.03
CA SER A 413 16.73 -77.76 -86.28
C SER A 413 16.65 -76.93 -84.99
N THR A 414 16.64 -75.60 -85.12
CA THR A 414 16.72 -74.64 -84.00
C THR A 414 15.40 -73.90 -83.82
N ALA A 415 14.80 -74.03 -82.64
CA ALA A 415 13.71 -73.17 -82.20
C ALA A 415 14.24 -71.87 -81.56
N THR A 416 13.39 -70.86 -81.42
CA THR A 416 13.77 -69.54 -80.88
C THR A 416 12.76 -69.04 -79.85
N ALA A 417 13.24 -68.36 -78.82
CA ALA A 417 12.42 -67.60 -77.88
C ALA A 417 13.07 -66.28 -77.49
N THR A 418 12.24 -65.33 -77.07
CA THR A 418 12.67 -64.05 -76.49
C THR A 418 12.09 -63.88 -75.11
N VAL A 419 12.95 -63.53 -74.15
CA VAL A 419 12.60 -63.00 -72.84
C VAL A 419 12.86 -61.50 -72.91
N THR A 420 11.88 -60.65 -72.65
CA THR A 420 12.04 -59.20 -72.56
C THR A 420 11.69 -58.75 -71.15
N ASP A 421 12.63 -58.09 -70.47
CA ASP A 421 12.32 -57.29 -69.28
C ASP A 421 12.17 -55.83 -69.64
N THR A 422 11.08 -55.22 -69.16
CA THR A 422 10.97 -53.76 -69.05
C THR A 422 11.19 -53.35 -67.60
N TYR A 423 12.35 -52.75 -67.30
CA TYR A 423 12.66 -52.22 -65.97
C TYR A 423 12.14 -50.79 -65.79
N THR A 424 11.44 -50.58 -64.70
CA THR A 424 11.07 -49.25 -64.20
C THR A 424 11.60 -49.11 -62.78
N PHE A 425 11.90 -47.88 -62.35
CA PHE A 425 12.25 -47.67 -60.96
C PHE A 425 11.04 -47.97 -60.08
N THR A 426 11.25 -48.69 -58.97
CA THR A 426 10.16 -48.98 -58.03
C THR A 426 9.65 -47.66 -57.45
N PRO A 427 8.34 -47.35 -57.50
CA PRO A 427 7.82 -46.09 -56.97
C PRO A 427 8.19 -45.89 -55.51
N GLY A 428 8.67 -44.69 -55.19
CA GLY A 428 8.97 -44.29 -53.83
C GLY A 428 7.79 -43.61 -53.15
N THR A 429 8.03 -43.17 -51.92
CA THR A 429 7.09 -42.36 -51.14
C THR A 429 7.71 -41.02 -50.82
N LEU A 430 7.06 -39.92 -51.21
CA LEU A 430 7.36 -38.63 -50.59
C LEU A 430 6.65 -38.61 -49.23
N VAL A 431 7.39 -38.39 -48.15
CA VAL A 431 6.82 -38.15 -46.82
C VAL A 431 7.00 -36.68 -46.49
N VAL A 432 5.90 -35.93 -46.42
CA VAL A 432 5.90 -34.55 -45.93
C VAL A 432 5.64 -34.59 -44.43
N THR A 433 6.61 -34.20 -43.62
CA THR A 433 6.44 -34.09 -42.16
C THR A 433 6.33 -32.63 -41.75
N LYS A 434 5.22 -32.25 -41.12
CA LYS A 434 5.10 -30.95 -40.45
C LYS A 434 5.36 -31.12 -38.97
N THR A 435 6.33 -30.37 -38.45
CA THR A 435 6.57 -30.25 -37.01
C THR A 435 6.31 -28.80 -36.59
N ASN A 436 5.43 -28.61 -35.62
CA ASN A 436 5.13 -27.31 -35.02
C ASN A 436 5.77 -27.28 -33.63
N ILE A 437 6.76 -26.42 -33.42
CA ILE A 437 7.55 -26.30 -32.18
C ILE A 437 7.61 -24.84 -31.73
N GLY A 438 8.28 -24.58 -30.61
CA GLY A 438 8.32 -23.25 -29.97
C GLY A 438 7.23 -23.08 -28.91
N GLU A 439 7.31 -21.98 -28.17
CA GLU A 439 6.41 -21.66 -27.05
C GLU A 439 4.95 -21.44 -27.46
N ALA A 440 4.70 -21.09 -28.72
CA ALA A 440 3.37 -20.80 -29.26
C ALA A 440 2.83 -21.89 -30.20
N ALA A 441 3.49 -23.05 -30.25
CA ALA A 441 2.91 -24.22 -30.90
C ALA A 441 1.55 -24.52 -30.26
N GLY A 442 0.52 -24.74 -31.08
CA GLY A 442 -0.87 -24.86 -30.64
C GLY A 442 -1.68 -23.55 -30.70
N ALA A 443 -1.08 -22.42 -31.05
CA ALA A 443 -1.77 -21.13 -31.27
C ALA A 443 -1.77 -20.66 -32.74
N GLN A 444 -1.19 -21.43 -33.66
CA GLN A 444 -1.13 -21.10 -35.09
C GLN A 444 -2.47 -21.26 -35.80
N GLY A 445 -2.66 -20.51 -36.90
CA GLY A 445 -3.73 -20.72 -37.87
C GLY A 445 -3.49 -21.94 -38.78
N ASP A 446 -4.36 -22.16 -39.76
CA ASP A 446 -4.22 -23.27 -40.70
C ASP A 446 -2.92 -23.15 -41.53
N VAL A 447 -2.08 -24.19 -41.52
CA VAL A 447 -0.86 -24.26 -42.33
C VAL A 447 -1.20 -24.93 -43.65
N THR A 448 -0.82 -24.34 -44.78
CA THR A 448 -1.02 -24.93 -46.12
C THR A 448 0.33 -25.20 -46.78
N ILE A 449 0.63 -26.48 -46.99
CA ILE A 449 1.86 -26.96 -47.64
C ILE A 449 1.50 -27.40 -49.06
N SER A 450 2.04 -26.74 -50.07
CA SER A 450 1.94 -27.13 -51.48
C SER A 450 2.98 -28.21 -51.80
N VAL A 451 2.53 -29.27 -52.46
CA VAL A 451 3.34 -30.42 -52.88
C VAL A 451 3.20 -30.56 -54.39
N VAL A 452 4.22 -30.10 -55.12
CA VAL A 452 4.25 -30.16 -56.60
C VAL A 452 5.38 -31.07 -57.04
N CYS A 453 5.02 -32.25 -57.56
CA CYS A 453 5.94 -33.24 -58.08
C CYS A 453 5.93 -33.28 -59.60
N THR A 454 7.12 -33.27 -60.19
CA THR A 454 7.32 -33.26 -61.64
C THR A 454 8.25 -34.38 -62.10
N LEU A 455 7.92 -35.03 -63.21
CA LEU A 455 8.73 -36.08 -63.85
C LEU A 455 8.84 -35.76 -65.34
N GLY A 456 10.06 -35.71 -65.87
CA GLY A 456 10.30 -35.35 -67.29
C GLY A 456 9.80 -33.96 -67.71
N GLY A 457 9.51 -33.07 -66.75
CA GLY A 457 8.89 -31.75 -66.99
C GLY A 457 7.36 -31.74 -67.01
N ALA A 458 6.69 -32.88 -66.82
CA ALA A 458 5.25 -32.97 -66.60
C ALA A 458 4.93 -33.05 -65.10
N THR A 459 3.85 -32.40 -64.66
CA THR A 459 3.36 -32.50 -63.28
C THR A 459 2.65 -33.84 -63.07
N VAL A 460 3.10 -34.61 -62.07
CA VAL A 460 2.55 -35.94 -61.72
C VAL A 460 1.79 -35.95 -60.39
N LEU A 461 2.07 -34.97 -59.52
CA LEU A 461 1.26 -34.65 -58.34
C LEU A 461 1.24 -33.13 -58.17
N ASP A 462 0.06 -32.56 -57.95
CA ASP A 462 -0.15 -31.17 -57.55
C ASP A 462 -1.26 -31.19 -56.49
N THR A 463 -0.91 -30.88 -55.25
CA THR A 463 -1.84 -31.00 -54.12
C THR A 463 -1.40 -30.12 -52.95
N THR A 464 -2.29 -29.95 -51.98
CA THR A 464 -2.07 -29.16 -50.77
C THR A 464 -2.42 -29.98 -49.52
N VAL A 465 -1.49 -30.05 -48.57
CA VAL A 465 -1.76 -30.52 -47.21
C VAL A 465 -2.18 -29.32 -46.37
N THR A 466 -3.36 -29.39 -45.74
CA THR A 466 -3.79 -28.41 -44.74
C THR A 466 -3.64 -29.03 -43.36
N ILE A 467 -2.77 -28.45 -42.54
CA ILE A 467 -2.63 -28.80 -41.11
C ILE A 467 -3.58 -27.87 -40.33
N PRO A 468 -4.57 -28.39 -39.58
CA PRO A 468 -5.54 -27.54 -38.89
C PRO A 468 -4.89 -26.61 -37.85
N ALA A 469 -5.50 -25.44 -37.67
CA ALA A 469 -5.16 -24.49 -36.61
C ALA A 469 -5.05 -25.19 -35.23
N GLY A 470 -4.02 -24.81 -34.47
CA GLY A 470 -3.73 -25.36 -33.14
C GLY A 470 -3.18 -26.81 -33.09
N THR A 471 -2.84 -27.43 -34.23
CA THR A 471 -2.27 -28.80 -34.24
C THR A 471 -0.87 -28.84 -33.59
N LEU A 472 -0.78 -29.58 -32.48
CA LEU A 472 0.43 -29.74 -31.63
C LEU A 472 1.24 -31.01 -31.91
N ILE A 473 0.63 -32.04 -32.49
CA ILE A 473 1.28 -33.33 -32.76
C ILE A 473 1.94 -33.25 -34.14
N PRO A 474 3.17 -33.75 -34.33
CA PRO A 474 3.78 -33.80 -35.65
C PRO A 474 2.94 -34.63 -36.62
N GLU A 475 2.54 -34.03 -37.74
CA GLU A 475 1.64 -34.64 -38.70
C GLU A 475 2.40 -34.98 -39.99
N ALA A 476 2.16 -36.19 -40.51
CA ALA A 476 2.87 -36.75 -41.66
C ALA A 476 1.88 -37.06 -42.78
N ALA A 477 2.06 -36.41 -43.93
CA ALA A 477 1.34 -36.72 -45.15
C ALA A 477 2.24 -37.58 -46.05
N GLU A 478 1.82 -38.82 -46.30
CA GLU A 478 2.51 -39.73 -47.21
C GLU A 478 1.90 -39.70 -48.61
N PHE A 479 2.76 -39.55 -49.61
CA PHE A 479 2.42 -39.64 -51.02
C PHE A 479 3.16 -40.84 -51.65
N PRO A 480 2.64 -42.07 -51.44
CA PRO A 480 3.21 -43.28 -52.01
C PRO A 480 2.86 -43.41 -53.50
N GLY A 481 3.66 -44.18 -54.24
CA GLY A 481 3.39 -44.46 -55.65
C GLY A 481 3.90 -43.40 -56.61
N LEU A 482 4.88 -42.60 -56.20
CA LEU A 482 5.57 -41.64 -57.08
C LEU A 482 6.77 -42.33 -57.74
N ASP A 483 6.81 -42.35 -59.08
CA ASP A 483 7.91 -42.93 -59.85
C ASP A 483 9.26 -42.31 -59.42
N ALA A 484 10.31 -43.12 -59.29
CA ALA A 484 11.60 -42.59 -58.83
C ALA A 484 12.24 -41.63 -59.86
N GLY A 485 13.02 -40.68 -59.36
CA GLY A 485 13.49 -39.56 -60.17
C GLY A 485 12.46 -38.42 -60.28
N THR A 486 11.22 -38.61 -59.81
CA THR A 486 10.24 -37.54 -59.66
C THR A 486 10.80 -36.46 -58.72
N SER A 487 10.81 -35.22 -59.20
CA SER A 487 11.30 -34.04 -58.50
C SER A 487 10.13 -33.34 -57.80
N CYS A 488 9.99 -33.58 -56.49
CA CYS A 488 8.95 -33.01 -55.63
C CYS A 488 9.44 -31.75 -54.94
N THR A 489 8.86 -30.61 -55.27
CA THR A 489 9.07 -29.35 -54.55
C THR A 489 7.98 -29.18 -53.51
N VAL A 490 8.38 -29.18 -52.24
CA VAL A 490 7.49 -29.01 -51.11
C VAL A 490 7.69 -27.60 -50.55
N THR A 491 6.66 -26.77 -50.68
CA THR A 491 6.70 -25.34 -50.34
C THR A 491 5.59 -25.02 -49.37
N GLU A 492 5.92 -24.36 -48.26
CA GLU A 492 4.89 -23.81 -47.39
C GLU A 492 4.31 -22.53 -48.00
N THR A 493 3.00 -22.52 -48.21
CA THR A 493 2.29 -21.45 -48.95
C THR A 493 1.36 -20.63 -48.06
N ALA A 494 0.93 -21.19 -46.93
CA ALA A 494 0.44 -20.45 -45.78
C ALA A 494 1.08 -21.06 -44.53
N THR A 495 1.73 -20.23 -43.72
CA THR A 495 2.68 -20.67 -42.68
C THR A 495 2.05 -20.86 -41.30
N GLY A 496 0.72 -20.79 -41.19
CA GLY A 496 0.01 -20.71 -39.90
C GLY A 496 0.25 -19.42 -39.13
N GLU A 497 1.04 -18.48 -39.67
CA GLU A 497 1.24 -17.15 -39.11
C GLU A 497 -0.09 -16.42 -38.98
N THR A 498 -0.28 -15.76 -37.85
CA THR A 498 -1.42 -14.89 -37.60
C THR A 498 -0.87 -13.57 -37.06
N THR A 499 -1.73 -12.63 -36.66
CA THR A 499 -1.25 -11.57 -35.76
C THR A 499 -0.57 -12.17 -34.52
N ALA A 500 -1.06 -13.31 -34.01
CA ALA A 500 -0.68 -13.79 -32.70
C ALA A 500 0.63 -14.59 -32.56
N VAL A 501 1.13 -15.16 -33.65
CA VAL A 501 2.37 -15.97 -33.64
C VAL A 501 3.26 -15.60 -34.81
N SER A 502 4.55 -15.40 -34.52
CA SER A 502 5.59 -15.36 -35.56
C SER A 502 5.88 -16.79 -35.97
N VAL A 503 6.48 -16.96 -37.15
CA VAL A 503 6.93 -18.28 -37.58
C VAL A 503 8.27 -18.24 -38.29
N GLU A 504 9.28 -18.83 -37.67
CA GLU A 504 10.52 -19.18 -38.37
C GLU A 504 10.29 -20.53 -39.08
N VAL A 505 10.05 -20.46 -40.39
CA VAL A 505 9.89 -21.64 -41.26
C VAL A 505 11.27 -22.15 -41.65
N THR A 506 11.58 -23.41 -41.34
CA THR A 506 12.84 -24.06 -41.73
C THR A 506 12.58 -25.43 -42.37
N GLY A 507 13.40 -25.79 -43.36
CA GLY A 507 13.22 -27.01 -44.16
C GLY A 507 12.45 -26.78 -45.48
N GLY A 508 11.79 -27.82 -45.98
CA GLY A 508 11.14 -27.82 -47.30
C GLY A 508 12.13 -27.86 -48.47
N GLY A 509 11.68 -27.42 -49.65
CA GLY A 509 12.47 -27.36 -50.88
C GLY A 509 12.22 -28.54 -51.83
N THR A 510 13.13 -28.73 -52.80
CA THR A 510 13.01 -29.77 -53.83
C THR A 510 13.77 -31.03 -53.44
N VAL A 511 13.04 -32.14 -53.31
CA VAL A 511 13.58 -33.50 -53.08
C VAL A 511 13.28 -34.39 -54.28
N THR A 512 14.23 -35.25 -54.65
CA THR A 512 14.01 -36.28 -55.67
C THR A 512 13.56 -37.57 -55.00
N VAL A 513 12.47 -38.16 -55.46
CA VAL A 513 11.93 -39.43 -54.93
C VAL A 513 12.91 -40.57 -55.25
N PRO A 514 13.48 -41.26 -54.24
CA PRO A 514 14.34 -42.42 -54.42
C PRO A 514 13.49 -43.68 -54.67
N ALA A 515 14.05 -44.65 -55.41
CA ALA A 515 13.30 -45.83 -55.79
C ALA A 515 13.11 -46.82 -54.62
N ALA A 516 11.87 -47.22 -54.36
CA ALA A 516 11.39 -47.94 -53.16
C ALA A 516 11.81 -47.33 -51.80
N GLY A 517 12.38 -46.13 -51.79
CA GLY A 517 12.67 -45.40 -50.55
C GLY A 517 11.53 -44.45 -50.20
N SER A 518 11.44 -44.10 -48.92
CA SER A 518 10.86 -42.82 -48.55
C SER A 518 11.92 -41.72 -48.68
N VAL A 519 11.50 -40.53 -49.12
CA VAL A 519 12.26 -39.30 -48.89
C VAL A 519 11.42 -38.35 -48.07
N THR A 520 11.99 -37.84 -46.98
CA THR A 520 11.28 -36.95 -46.07
C THR A 520 11.58 -35.50 -46.43
N ALA A 521 10.56 -34.79 -46.91
CA ALA A 521 10.55 -33.33 -46.91
C ALA A 521 10.03 -32.87 -45.54
N ALA A 522 10.95 -32.54 -44.63
CA ALA A 522 10.61 -32.01 -43.31
C ALA A 522 10.41 -30.49 -43.38
N LEU A 523 9.33 -30.00 -42.78
CA LEU A 523 9.08 -28.57 -42.57
C LEU A 523 8.83 -28.33 -41.08
N ILE A 524 9.70 -27.55 -40.46
CA ILE A 524 9.66 -27.19 -39.05
C ILE A 524 9.23 -25.73 -38.95
N ASN A 525 8.15 -25.46 -38.22
CA ASN A 525 7.78 -24.12 -37.80
C ASN A 525 8.14 -23.94 -36.34
N THR A 526 9.05 -23.01 -36.07
CA THR A 526 9.23 -22.47 -34.73
C THR A 526 8.25 -21.33 -34.55
N TYR A 527 7.13 -21.61 -33.90
CA TYR A 527 6.18 -20.60 -33.45
C TYR A 527 6.65 -20.01 -32.12
N THR A 528 7.26 -18.85 -32.21
CA THR A 528 7.28 -17.90 -31.08
C THR A 528 5.92 -17.23 -31.00
N PHE A 529 5.50 -16.81 -29.80
CA PHE A 529 4.43 -15.83 -29.77
C PHE A 529 4.96 -14.56 -30.46
N ASN A 530 4.12 -13.89 -31.25
CA ASN A 530 4.52 -12.56 -31.73
C ASN A 530 4.53 -11.66 -30.50
N ALA A 531 5.73 -11.49 -29.92
CA ALA A 531 5.87 -11.00 -28.56
C ALA A 531 5.31 -9.58 -28.45
N GLY A 532 4.21 -9.46 -27.71
CA GLY A 532 3.53 -8.19 -27.55
C GLY A 532 4.38 -7.23 -26.73
N THR A 533 4.09 -5.94 -26.88
CA THR A 533 4.66 -4.90 -26.03
C THR A 533 3.58 -4.36 -25.12
N LEU A 534 3.80 -4.45 -23.81
CA LEU A 534 3.03 -3.66 -22.85
C LEU A 534 3.70 -2.30 -22.72
N ALA A 535 3.08 -1.26 -23.28
CA ALA A 535 3.41 0.10 -22.94
C ALA A 535 2.68 0.47 -21.65
N VAL A 536 3.40 0.84 -20.60
CA VAL A 536 2.80 1.42 -19.39
C VAL A 536 3.12 2.90 -19.39
N ARG A 537 2.09 3.72 -19.61
CA ARG A 537 2.20 5.16 -19.77
C ARG A 537 1.60 5.86 -18.55
N LYS A 538 2.38 6.73 -17.90
CA LYS A 538 1.93 7.60 -16.82
C LYS A 538 1.76 9.02 -17.33
N ASP A 539 0.54 9.54 -17.22
CA ASP A 539 0.23 10.94 -17.42
C ASP A 539 0.10 11.68 -16.08
N ILE A 540 0.70 12.87 -16.03
CA ILE A 540 0.62 13.82 -14.92
C ILE A 540 -0.15 15.04 -15.45
N ALA A 541 -1.34 15.29 -14.89
CA ALA A 541 -2.29 16.27 -15.40
C ALA A 541 -2.86 17.16 -14.27
N GLY A 542 -3.71 18.13 -14.65
CA GLY A 542 -4.37 19.04 -13.71
C GLY A 542 -3.52 20.23 -13.27
N THR A 543 -4.06 21.07 -12.38
CA THR A 543 -3.41 22.32 -11.92
C THR A 543 -2.27 22.07 -10.93
N GLY A 544 -2.20 20.88 -10.34
CA GLY A 544 -1.16 20.44 -9.43
C GLY A 544 -0.01 19.66 -10.10
N ALA A 545 -0.02 19.52 -11.43
CA ALA A 545 1.02 18.77 -12.16
C ALA A 545 2.44 19.31 -11.86
N GLY A 546 3.41 18.42 -11.68
CA GLY A 546 4.78 18.77 -11.30
C GLY A 546 4.99 19.09 -9.82
N ARG A 547 4.02 18.77 -8.95
CA ARG A 547 4.09 18.98 -7.49
C ARG A 547 3.79 17.73 -6.66
N GLN A 548 3.51 16.62 -7.33
CA GLN A 548 3.24 15.33 -6.72
C GLN A 548 4.50 14.71 -6.08
N GLY A 549 4.30 13.85 -5.09
CA GLY A 549 5.32 12.98 -4.53
C GLY A 549 5.76 11.89 -5.51
N VAL A 550 6.50 10.89 -5.01
CA VAL A 550 6.87 9.73 -5.83
C VAL A 550 5.63 8.89 -6.14
N VAL A 551 5.42 8.58 -7.42
CA VAL A 551 4.36 7.68 -7.89
C VAL A 551 4.98 6.31 -8.16
N THR A 552 4.30 5.23 -7.77
CA THR A 552 4.75 3.85 -8.05
C THR A 552 3.66 3.01 -8.70
N LEU A 553 3.93 2.53 -9.92
CA LEU A 553 3.09 1.57 -10.63
C LEU A 553 3.69 0.18 -10.48
N GLN A 554 2.90 -0.80 -10.04
CA GLN A 554 3.27 -2.20 -10.06
C GLN A 554 2.72 -2.86 -11.33
N VAL A 555 3.61 -3.47 -12.11
CA VAL A 555 3.29 -4.22 -13.32
C VAL A 555 3.46 -5.70 -13.02
N THR A 556 2.35 -6.45 -13.00
CA THR A 556 2.36 -7.88 -12.68
C THR A 556 1.70 -8.66 -13.81
N CYS A 557 2.38 -9.68 -14.35
CA CYS A 557 1.90 -10.47 -15.49
C CYS A 557 1.88 -11.97 -15.21
N SER A 558 0.95 -12.70 -15.83
CA SER A 558 0.86 -14.16 -15.73
C SER A 558 2.07 -14.92 -16.30
N SER A 559 2.91 -14.25 -17.09
CA SER A 559 4.24 -14.72 -17.54
C SER A 559 5.30 -14.74 -16.44
N GLY A 560 5.03 -14.15 -15.27
CA GLY A 560 5.99 -14.01 -14.17
C GLY A 560 6.74 -12.68 -14.14
N LEU A 561 6.50 -11.76 -15.08
CA LEU A 561 6.98 -10.38 -14.96
C LEU A 561 6.35 -9.72 -13.72
N ASN A 562 7.19 -9.12 -12.87
CA ASN A 562 6.76 -8.41 -11.67
C ASN A 562 7.71 -7.23 -11.42
N GLN A 563 7.37 -6.07 -11.99
CA GLN A 563 8.21 -4.87 -12.05
C GLN A 563 7.55 -3.69 -11.35
N THR A 564 8.37 -2.79 -10.78
CA THR A 564 7.92 -1.55 -10.15
C THR A 564 8.46 -0.35 -10.92
N ILE A 565 7.58 0.37 -11.62
CA ILE A 565 7.91 1.65 -12.27
C ILE A 565 7.86 2.72 -11.18
N THR A 566 8.92 3.53 -11.07
CA THR A 566 9.01 4.64 -10.11
C THR A 566 9.13 5.95 -10.84
N ILE A 567 8.09 6.79 -10.78
CA ILE A 567 8.10 8.12 -11.39
C ILE A 567 8.59 9.12 -10.32
N PRO A 568 9.66 9.90 -10.59
CA PRO A 568 10.17 10.87 -9.63
C PRO A 568 9.14 11.94 -9.24
N ALA A 569 9.21 12.38 -7.98
CA ALA A 569 8.43 13.51 -7.50
C ALA A 569 8.68 14.76 -8.36
N GLY A 570 7.62 15.50 -8.68
CA GLY A 570 7.68 16.70 -9.50
C GLY A 570 7.85 16.50 -11.02
N THR A 571 7.72 15.26 -11.53
CA THR A 571 7.71 15.00 -12.98
C THR A 571 6.51 15.69 -13.66
N VAL A 572 6.71 16.31 -14.82
CA VAL A 572 5.63 16.99 -15.59
C VAL A 572 5.34 16.34 -16.94
N ASP A 573 6.37 15.81 -17.60
CA ASP A 573 6.23 15.16 -18.90
C ASP A 573 5.69 13.72 -18.74
N PRO A 574 4.87 13.23 -19.69
CA PRO A 574 4.34 11.87 -19.62
C PRO A 574 5.47 10.86 -19.74
N THR A 575 5.45 9.82 -18.91
CA THR A 575 6.51 8.80 -18.82
C THR A 575 5.99 7.46 -19.30
N THR A 576 6.61 6.87 -20.31
CA THR A 576 6.25 5.52 -20.81
C THR A 576 7.40 4.55 -20.57
N GLU A 577 7.10 3.38 -20.01
CA GLU A 577 8.02 2.23 -19.93
C GLU A 577 7.44 1.06 -20.75
N GLU A 578 8.25 0.48 -21.64
CA GLU A 578 7.83 -0.57 -22.56
C GLU A 578 8.39 -1.93 -22.16
N PHE A 579 7.51 -2.89 -21.87
CA PHE A 579 7.86 -4.28 -21.62
C PHE A 579 7.66 -5.08 -22.92
N THR A 580 8.67 -5.00 -23.78
CA THR A 580 8.80 -5.81 -25.00
C THR A 580 9.13 -7.26 -24.65
N GLY A 581 8.78 -8.22 -25.53
CA GLY A 581 9.16 -9.63 -25.32
C GLY A 581 8.17 -10.42 -24.45
N LEU A 582 6.95 -9.91 -24.25
CA LEU A 582 5.92 -10.60 -23.48
C LEU A 582 5.19 -11.65 -24.36
N PRO A 583 5.04 -12.90 -23.89
CA PRO A 583 4.25 -13.91 -24.61
C PRO A 583 2.81 -13.44 -24.84
N ALA A 584 2.31 -13.57 -26.06
CA ALA A 584 0.94 -13.22 -26.40
C ALA A 584 -0.09 -13.99 -25.55
N GLY A 585 -1.21 -13.36 -25.22
CA GLY A 585 -2.21 -13.97 -24.34
C GLY A 585 -1.82 -13.93 -22.84
N THR A 586 -0.60 -13.50 -22.49
CA THR A 586 -0.25 -13.12 -21.11
C THR A 586 -1.27 -12.09 -20.61
N THR A 587 -1.76 -12.26 -19.39
CA THR A 587 -2.61 -11.25 -18.74
C THR A 587 -1.70 -10.44 -17.82
N CYS A 588 -1.61 -9.13 -18.07
CA CYS A 588 -0.88 -8.18 -17.25
C CYS A 588 -1.85 -7.25 -16.54
N THR A 589 -1.53 -6.89 -15.30
CA THR A 589 -2.26 -5.88 -14.54
C THR A 589 -1.27 -4.81 -14.10
N VAL A 590 -1.53 -3.57 -14.50
CA VAL A 590 -0.89 -2.38 -13.93
C VAL A 590 -1.74 -1.92 -12.76
N THR A 591 -1.12 -1.68 -11.61
CA THR A 591 -1.80 -1.16 -10.42
C THR A 591 -0.99 -0.03 -9.82
N GLU A 592 -1.61 1.12 -9.66
CA GLU A 592 -1.04 2.20 -8.87
C GLU A 592 -0.96 1.79 -7.40
N THR A 593 0.22 1.92 -6.80
CA THR A 593 0.49 1.56 -5.40
C THR A 593 0.86 2.76 -4.54
N ALA A 594 1.31 3.85 -5.16
CA ALA A 594 1.35 5.18 -4.60
C ALA A 594 1.02 6.19 -5.71
N ASP A 595 0.06 7.07 -5.44
CA ASP A 595 -0.56 8.05 -6.35
C ASP A 595 0.12 9.43 -6.32
N GLY A 596 1.24 9.56 -5.59
CA GLY A 596 1.96 10.81 -5.42
C GLY A 596 1.18 11.90 -4.67
N ALA A 597 0.05 11.60 -4.02
CA ALA A 597 -0.70 12.57 -3.23
C ALA A 597 0.15 13.18 -2.10
N THR A 598 -0.06 14.46 -1.80
CA THR A 598 0.63 15.17 -0.72
C THR A 598 -0.33 16.07 0.05
N THR A 599 0.14 16.77 1.09
CA THR A 599 -0.65 17.85 1.70
C THR A 599 -0.97 18.95 0.68
N ALA A 600 -0.05 19.26 -0.26
CA ALA A 600 -0.18 20.34 -1.21
C ALA A 600 -1.00 20.00 -2.48
N VAL A 601 -1.11 18.72 -2.86
CA VAL A 601 -1.92 18.27 -4.00
C VAL A 601 -2.73 17.03 -3.69
N SER A 602 -4.03 17.08 -3.99
CA SER A 602 -4.90 15.91 -4.10
C SER A 602 -4.87 15.38 -5.53
N VAL A 603 -5.22 14.11 -5.71
CA VAL A 603 -5.12 13.40 -6.99
C VAL A 603 -6.43 12.67 -7.30
N VAL A 604 -6.74 12.58 -8.59
CA VAL A 604 -7.73 11.65 -9.13
C VAL A 604 -7.04 10.80 -10.18
N THR A 605 -6.69 9.57 -9.81
CA THR A 605 -6.17 8.52 -10.70
C THR A 605 -7.29 7.97 -11.58
N VAL A 606 -7.05 7.90 -12.88
CA VAL A 606 -7.86 7.17 -13.86
C VAL A 606 -6.95 6.17 -14.57
N THR A 607 -7.38 4.91 -14.69
CA THR A 607 -6.66 3.90 -15.49
C THR A 607 -7.51 3.50 -16.67
N ASP A 608 -6.93 3.53 -17.87
CA ASP A 608 -7.54 3.08 -19.12
C ASP A 608 -6.69 1.94 -19.72
N PRO A 609 -7.26 0.72 -19.92
CA PRO A 609 -8.63 0.30 -19.59
C PRO A 609 -8.89 0.23 -18.08
N ALA A 610 -10.17 0.41 -17.70
CA ALA A 610 -10.62 0.45 -16.32
C ALA A 610 -10.22 -0.81 -15.53
N GLY A 611 -9.46 -0.61 -14.46
CA GLY A 611 -8.89 -1.68 -13.63
C GLY A 611 -7.48 -2.14 -14.03
N GLY A 612 -6.88 -1.55 -15.08
CA GLY A 612 -5.47 -1.73 -15.45
C GLY A 612 -5.09 -3.12 -15.95
N ALA A 613 -6.07 -4.00 -16.16
CA ALA A 613 -5.87 -5.37 -16.62
C ALA A 613 -6.01 -5.46 -18.15
N VAL A 614 -4.96 -5.95 -18.81
CA VAL A 614 -4.91 -6.18 -20.26
C VAL A 614 -4.40 -7.57 -20.58
N THR A 615 -4.99 -8.19 -21.60
CA THR A 615 -4.37 -9.34 -22.26
C THR A 615 -3.42 -8.80 -23.32
N ILE A 616 -2.16 -9.21 -23.26
CA ILE A 616 -1.13 -8.80 -24.21
C ILE A 616 -1.55 -9.23 -25.62
N PRO A 617 -1.86 -8.27 -26.52
CA PRO A 617 -2.06 -8.54 -27.93
C PRO A 617 -0.70 -8.85 -28.54
N ALA A 618 -0.72 -9.22 -29.80
CA ALA A 618 0.25 -10.14 -30.29
C ALA A 618 0.71 -9.65 -31.65
N GLY A 619 2.01 -9.42 -31.75
CA GLY A 619 2.64 -8.64 -32.83
C GLY A 619 2.37 -7.14 -32.74
N ASP A 620 1.71 -6.71 -31.67
CA ASP A 620 1.16 -5.36 -31.52
C ASP A 620 1.41 -4.86 -30.08
N GLY A 621 1.22 -3.56 -29.89
CA GLY A 621 1.23 -2.93 -28.57
C GLY A 621 -0.14 -3.02 -27.90
N VAL A 622 -0.15 -3.17 -26.58
CA VAL A 622 -1.23 -2.62 -25.76
C VAL A 622 -0.65 -1.59 -24.82
N GLU A 623 -1.30 -0.44 -24.77
CA GLU A 623 -1.01 0.56 -23.75
C GLU A 623 -1.97 0.40 -22.57
N VAL A 624 -1.45 0.52 -21.36
CA VAL A 624 -2.24 0.92 -20.19
C VAL A 624 -1.79 2.33 -19.82
N THR A 625 -2.67 3.31 -20.04
CA THR A 625 -2.45 4.68 -19.56
C THR A 625 -3.02 4.79 -18.15
N VAL A 626 -2.17 5.20 -17.21
CA VAL A 626 -2.58 5.69 -15.88
C VAL A 626 -2.46 7.22 -15.91
N THR A 627 -3.55 7.93 -15.67
CA THR A 627 -3.60 9.40 -15.68
C THR A 627 -3.95 9.92 -14.30
N ASP A 628 -3.06 10.71 -13.72
CA ASP A 628 -3.30 11.39 -12.46
C ASP A 628 -3.62 12.85 -12.69
N THR A 629 -4.83 13.25 -12.35
CA THR A 629 -5.23 14.65 -12.35
C THR A 629 -5.00 15.24 -10.97
N TYR A 630 -3.87 15.93 -10.80
CA TYR A 630 -3.52 16.63 -9.56
C TYR A 630 -4.22 17.97 -9.47
N THR A 631 -4.80 18.27 -8.31
CA THR A 631 -5.41 19.56 -7.98
C THR A 631 -4.67 20.16 -6.79
N VAL A 632 -4.30 21.44 -6.89
CA VAL A 632 -3.68 22.17 -5.78
C VAL A 632 -4.67 22.28 -4.62
N ASN A 633 -4.30 21.76 -3.46
CA ASN A 633 -5.14 21.83 -2.27
C ASN A 633 -5.15 23.28 -1.74
N PRO A 634 -6.32 23.87 -1.44
CA PRO A 634 -6.37 25.17 -0.79
C PRO A 634 -5.80 25.08 0.63
N GLY A 635 -5.14 26.14 1.07
CA GLY A 635 -4.63 26.27 2.43
C GLY A 635 -5.66 26.87 3.40
N ALA A 636 -5.19 27.18 4.61
CA ALA A 636 -5.96 27.79 5.67
C ALA A 636 -5.12 28.77 6.50
N LEU A 637 -5.78 29.69 7.20
CA LEU A 637 -5.18 30.60 8.17
C LEU A 637 -5.89 30.45 9.52
N VAL A 638 -5.18 30.00 10.54
CA VAL A 638 -5.61 30.13 11.94
C VAL A 638 -5.30 31.55 12.41
N VAL A 639 -6.28 32.20 13.03
CA VAL A 639 -6.07 33.49 13.70
C VAL A 639 -6.18 33.29 15.21
N ASN A 640 -5.11 33.64 15.91
CA ASN A 640 -5.08 33.74 17.36
C ASN A 640 -5.15 35.19 17.80
N LYS A 641 -5.71 35.43 18.99
CA LYS A 641 -5.65 36.69 19.71
C LYS A 641 -4.89 36.47 21.01
N SER A 642 -3.87 37.28 21.27
CA SER A 642 -3.14 37.30 22.54
C SER A 642 -3.58 38.50 23.37
N ILE A 643 -4.09 38.25 24.57
CA ILE A 643 -4.56 39.27 25.51
C ILE A 643 -3.53 39.38 26.64
N ALA A 644 -2.85 40.52 26.70
CA ALA A 644 -1.76 40.85 27.62
C ALA A 644 -1.98 42.21 28.32
N GLY A 645 -1.01 42.62 29.15
CA GLY A 645 -1.07 43.86 29.92
C GLY A 645 -1.71 43.71 31.31
N ALA A 646 -1.71 44.80 32.09
CA ALA A 646 -2.16 44.81 33.48
C ALA A 646 -3.69 44.70 33.63
N ALA A 647 -4.44 45.08 32.59
CA ALA A 647 -5.91 45.00 32.55
C ALA A 647 -6.44 43.82 31.68
N ALA A 648 -5.57 42.86 31.34
CA ALA A 648 -5.96 41.64 30.63
C ALA A 648 -7.09 40.89 31.36
N GLY A 649 -8.14 40.51 30.63
CA GLY A 649 -9.33 39.86 31.21
C GLY A 649 -10.42 40.83 31.68
N ARG A 650 -10.30 42.14 31.40
CA ARG A 650 -11.35 43.15 31.62
C ARG A 650 -11.82 43.85 30.34
N GLN A 651 -11.23 43.53 29.19
CA GLN A 651 -11.65 44.08 27.90
C GLN A 651 -13.05 43.59 27.48
N GLY A 652 -13.75 44.40 26.69
CA GLY A 652 -14.99 44.03 26.00
C GLY A 652 -14.77 43.02 24.86
N ASP A 653 -15.82 42.79 24.07
CA ASP A 653 -15.69 41.93 22.88
C ASP A 653 -14.71 42.55 21.88
N VAL A 654 -13.90 41.69 21.26
CA VAL A 654 -12.91 42.02 20.22
C VAL A 654 -13.35 41.40 18.90
N THR A 655 -13.18 42.15 17.80
CA THR A 655 -13.51 41.68 16.46
C THR A 655 -12.29 41.79 15.55
N LEU A 656 -11.81 40.64 15.09
CA LEU A 656 -10.76 40.55 14.07
C LEU A 656 -11.40 40.32 12.70
N GLN A 657 -10.92 41.01 11.67
CA GLN A 657 -11.29 40.79 10.28
C GLN A 657 -10.06 40.31 9.48
N VAL A 658 -10.28 39.40 8.55
CA VAL A 658 -9.26 38.84 7.66
C VAL A 658 -9.69 39.05 6.22
N THR A 659 -8.81 39.62 5.40
CA THR A 659 -8.97 39.69 3.95
C THR A 659 -7.75 39.06 3.28
N CYS A 660 -7.97 37.99 2.52
CA CYS A 660 -6.96 37.30 1.73
C CYS A 660 -7.06 37.72 0.26
N THR A 661 -5.94 38.16 -0.30
CA THR A 661 -5.86 38.64 -1.69
C THR A 661 -4.84 37.85 -2.51
N LEU A 662 -5.20 37.49 -3.75
CA LEU A 662 -4.32 36.90 -4.75
C LEU A 662 -4.38 37.78 -6.00
N GLU A 663 -3.21 38.18 -6.52
CA GLU A 663 -3.10 39.11 -7.67
C GLU A 663 -3.92 40.41 -7.53
N SER A 664 -4.10 40.89 -6.29
CA SER A 664 -4.96 42.03 -5.89
C SER A 664 -6.48 41.80 -5.94
N ALA A 665 -6.95 40.59 -6.27
CA ALA A 665 -8.34 40.19 -6.12
C ALA A 665 -8.55 39.56 -4.72
N VAL A 666 -9.67 39.88 -4.08
CA VAL A 666 -10.09 39.20 -2.83
C VAL A 666 -10.54 37.78 -3.14
N VAL A 667 -9.98 36.80 -2.44
CA VAL A 667 -10.24 35.36 -2.65
C VAL A 667 -10.83 34.64 -1.44
N ALA A 668 -10.66 35.18 -0.23
CA ALA A 668 -11.33 34.71 0.98
C ALA A 668 -11.39 35.84 2.01
N GLU A 669 -12.49 35.92 2.77
CA GLU A 669 -12.64 36.86 3.89
C GLU A 669 -13.29 36.17 5.09
N GLY A 670 -13.05 36.69 6.30
CA GLY A 670 -13.65 36.17 7.53
C GLY A 670 -13.63 37.19 8.66
N GLU A 671 -14.57 37.04 9.60
CA GLU A 671 -14.69 37.86 10.81
C GLU A 671 -14.75 36.96 12.04
N PHE A 672 -14.02 37.32 13.10
CA PHE A 672 -13.82 36.48 14.28
C PHE A 672 -14.09 37.22 15.59
N THR A 673 -15.17 36.78 16.24
CA THR A 673 -15.62 37.03 17.63
C THR A 673 -14.65 36.56 18.74
N VAL A 674 -13.81 37.40 19.35
CA VAL A 674 -13.19 37.07 20.65
C VAL A 674 -14.01 37.69 21.78
N THR A 675 -14.57 36.86 22.65
CA THR A 675 -15.47 37.32 23.73
C THR A 675 -14.74 38.09 24.82
N ALA A 676 -15.43 39.07 25.41
CA ALA A 676 -15.01 39.84 26.58
C ALA A 676 -14.43 38.97 27.70
N GLY A 677 -13.44 39.51 28.41
CA GLY A 677 -12.80 38.86 29.57
C GLY A 677 -11.85 37.69 29.25
N ALA A 678 -11.55 37.40 27.98
CA ALA A 678 -10.50 36.44 27.60
C ALA A 678 -9.11 36.84 28.15
N THR A 679 -8.23 35.87 28.40
CA THR A 679 -6.85 36.11 28.90
C THR A 679 -5.85 35.20 28.22
N GLY A 680 -4.62 35.69 28.02
CA GLY A 680 -3.56 34.96 27.31
C GLY A 680 -3.89 34.77 25.82
N THR A 681 -3.29 33.75 25.19
CA THR A 681 -3.51 33.48 23.76
C THR A 681 -4.69 32.53 23.56
N VAL A 682 -5.73 33.01 22.88
CA VAL A 682 -6.94 32.27 22.52
C VAL A 682 -7.08 32.15 21.00
N PRO A 683 -7.64 31.04 20.47
CA PRO A 683 -7.97 30.94 19.05
C PRO A 683 -9.20 31.82 18.76
N ALA A 684 -9.07 32.77 17.85
CA ALA A 684 -10.20 33.60 17.39
C ALA A 684 -10.99 32.88 16.29
N GLY A 685 -10.31 32.14 15.40
CA GLY A 685 -10.97 31.33 14.38
C GLY A 685 -10.01 30.73 13.36
N THR A 686 -10.57 30.22 12.27
CA THR A 686 -9.81 29.65 11.15
C THR A 686 -10.53 29.91 9.84
N LEU A 687 -9.84 30.55 8.89
CA LEU A 687 -10.32 30.76 7.53
C LEU A 687 -9.76 29.65 6.64
N THR A 688 -10.62 28.91 5.95
CA THR A 688 -10.26 27.73 5.14
C THR A 688 -10.63 27.91 3.68
N GLY A 689 -10.02 27.15 2.77
CA GLY A 689 -10.35 27.22 1.34
C GLY A 689 -9.58 28.30 0.60
N ILE A 690 -8.49 28.81 1.19
CA ILE A 690 -7.71 29.93 0.66
C ILE A 690 -6.79 29.41 -0.48
N PRO A 691 -6.79 30.03 -1.67
CA PRO A 691 -5.85 29.69 -2.74
C PRO A 691 -4.37 29.86 -2.33
N GLU A 692 -3.49 29.07 -2.94
CA GLU A 692 -2.04 29.25 -2.79
C GLU A 692 -1.60 30.65 -3.27
N GLY A 693 -0.61 31.22 -2.60
CA GLY A 693 -0.02 32.52 -2.95
C GLY A 693 -0.86 33.71 -2.49
N ALA A 694 -2.07 33.48 -1.99
CA ALA A 694 -2.89 34.54 -1.41
C ALA A 694 -2.20 35.12 -0.17
N SER A 695 -2.09 36.44 -0.10
CA SER A 695 -1.61 37.16 1.08
C SER A 695 -2.80 37.61 1.91
N CYS A 696 -2.84 37.15 3.17
CA CYS A 696 -3.89 37.43 4.13
C CYS A 696 -3.43 38.48 5.13
N ALA A 697 -4.08 39.65 5.13
CA ALA A 697 -3.92 40.64 6.18
C ALA A 697 -4.98 40.42 7.27
N VAL A 698 -4.61 40.68 8.53
CA VAL A 698 -5.54 40.73 9.67
C VAL A 698 -5.66 42.17 10.13
N THR A 699 -6.89 42.62 10.39
CA THR A 699 -7.20 43.95 10.94
C THR A 699 -8.12 43.81 12.14
N GLU A 700 -8.18 44.86 12.96
CA GLU A 700 -8.99 44.87 14.18
C GLU A 700 -9.87 46.12 14.24
N PRO A 701 -11.11 46.07 13.73
CA PRO A 701 -12.07 47.16 13.85
C PRO A 701 -12.63 47.37 15.27
N VAL A 702 -12.53 46.39 16.18
CA VAL A 702 -13.05 46.49 17.56
C VAL A 702 -12.06 45.89 18.54
N THR A 703 -11.52 46.73 19.43
CA THR A 703 -10.37 46.44 20.30
C THR A 703 -10.71 46.19 21.77
N GLY A 704 -11.99 46.17 22.13
CA GLY A 704 -12.46 45.91 23.50
C GLY A 704 -12.11 46.97 24.56
N GLU A 705 -11.63 48.15 24.17
CA GLU A 705 -11.29 49.25 25.10
C GLU A 705 -12.51 49.92 25.75
N SER A 706 -12.27 50.72 26.81
CA SER A 706 -13.32 51.41 27.57
C SER A 706 -12.80 52.67 28.26
N THR A 707 -13.66 53.40 28.98
CA THR A 707 -13.25 54.53 29.82
C THR A 707 -12.26 54.13 30.91
N GLU A 708 -12.37 52.92 31.47
CA GLU A 708 -11.46 52.41 32.50
C GLU A 708 -10.13 51.87 31.95
N ILE A 709 -10.10 51.44 30.68
CA ILE A 709 -9.05 50.57 30.12
C ILE A 709 -8.73 50.99 28.68
N GLY A 710 -7.49 51.42 28.44
CA GLY A 710 -6.93 51.63 27.11
C GLY A 710 -6.18 50.40 26.60
N VAL A 711 -5.89 50.37 25.30
CA VAL A 711 -5.25 49.23 24.61
C VAL A 711 -4.17 49.68 23.63
N VAL A 712 -3.13 48.86 23.48
CA VAL A 712 -2.18 48.92 22.37
C VAL A 712 -2.29 47.64 21.57
N VAL A 713 -2.67 47.75 20.30
CA VAL A 713 -2.84 46.64 19.35
C VAL A 713 -1.56 46.46 18.52
N ASP A 714 -1.07 45.23 18.43
CA ASP A 714 0.04 44.80 17.59
C ASP A 714 -0.47 43.80 16.54
N LEU A 715 -0.50 44.21 15.27
CA LEU A 715 -0.99 43.43 14.14
C LEU A 715 0.17 42.71 13.43
N PRO A 716 0.02 41.43 13.05
CA PRO A 716 1.05 40.70 12.32
C PRO A 716 1.17 41.17 10.85
N ASP A 717 2.36 41.02 10.28
CA ASP A 717 2.58 41.14 8.83
C ASP A 717 1.65 40.20 8.03
N SER A 718 1.32 40.59 6.79
CA SER A 718 0.41 39.81 5.94
C SER A 718 0.99 38.43 5.61
N VAL A 719 0.23 37.37 5.90
CA VAL A 719 0.68 35.98 5.80
C VAL A 719 0.35 35.41 4.42
N THR A 720 1.37 34.98 3.67
CA THR A 720 1.18 34.24 2.40
C THR A 720 0.83 32.78 2.68
N ILE A 721 -0.26 32.29 2.08
CA ILE A 721 -0.73 30.91 2.26
C ILE A 721 -0.10 29.98 1.23
N ALA A 722 0.50 28.88 1.67
CA ALA A 722 1.02 27.80 0.81
C ALA A 722 -0.02 26.69 0.60
N ALA A 723 0.04 26.00 -0.54
CA ALA A 723 -0.90 24.94 -0.90
C ALA A 723 -1.05 23.87 0.19
N GLY A 724 -2.28 23.64 0.64
CA GLY A 724 -2.65 22.65 1.66
C GLY A 724 -2.02 22.85 3.04
N ILE A 725 -1.37 23.98 3.30
CA ILE A 725 -0.78 24.30 4.61
C ILE A 725 -1.75 25.17 5.41
N THR A 726 -1.83 24.90 6.71
CA THR A 726 -2.46 25.80 7.67
C THR A 726 -1.41 26.74 8.24
N ALA A 727 -1.47 28.01 7.86
CA ALA A 727 -0.64 29.07 8.43
C ALA A 727 -1.25 29.61 9.73
N THR A 728 -0.52 30.47 10.44
CA THR A 728 -1.01 31.08 11.70
C THR A 728 -0.64 32.56 11.78
N ALA A 729 -1.63 33.40 12.04
CA ALA A 729 -1.46 34.80 12.41
C ALA A 729 -1.82 34.97 13.90
N THR A 730 -1.14 35.85 14.61
CA THR A 730 -1.47 36.20 16.00
C THR A 730 -1.51 37.72 16.14
N VAL A 731 -2.66 38.26 16.52
CA VAL A 731 -2.80 39.67 16.92
C VAL A 731 -2.60 39.76 18.43
N THR A 732 -1.87 40.77 18.92
CA THR A 732 -1.57 40.92 20.34
C THR A 732 -2.03 42.26 20.88
N ASP A 733 -2.87 42.24 21.92
CA ASP A 733 -3.27 43.44 22.64
C ASP A 733 -2.64 43.52 24.01
N THR A 734 -2.16 44.71 24.34
CA THR A 734 -1.70 45.05 25.69
C THR A 734 -2.67 46.05 26.31
N TYR A 735 -3.49 45.58 27.26
CA TYR A 735 -4.46 46.40 27.98
C TYR A 735 -3.87 47.02 29.24
N THR A 736 -4.10 48.32 29.43
CA THR A 736 -3.67 49.09 30.59
C THR A 736 -4.85 49.83 31.19
N GLU A 737 -4.91 49.91 32.52
CA GLU A 737 -5.86 50.82 33.18
C GLU A 737 -5.57 52.27 32.79
N ASN A 738 -6.62 53.03 32.49
CA ASN A 738 -6.51 54.45 32.20
C ASN A 738 -6.23 55.23 33.50
N PRO A 739 -5.30 56.21 33.50
CA PRO A 739 -5.09 57.07 34.65
C PRO A 739 -6.36 57.89 34.94
N GLY A 740 -6.59 58.18 36.22
CA GLY A 740 -7.69 59.02 36.67
C GLY A 740 -7.28 60.46 36.94
N SER A 741 -8.17 61.18 37.60
CA SER A 741 -7.99 62.58 38.00
C SER A 741 -8.59 62.81 39.38
N LEU A 742 -8.07 63.82 40.09
CA LEU A 742 -8.54 64.24 41.42
C LEU A 742 -8.88 65.72 41.39
N ILE A 743 -10.07 66.10 41.84
CA ILE A 743 -10.42 67.49 42.13
C ILE A 743 -10.35 67.73 43.63
N VAL A 744 -9.55 68.71 44.05
CA VAL A 744 -9.52 69.18 45.44
C VAL A 744 -10.18 70.55 45.52
N THR A 745 -11.27 70.63 46.27
CA THR A 745 -11.99 71.88 46.57
C THR A 745 -11.50 72.44 47.90
N LYS A 746 -10.94 73.64 47.88
CA LYS A 746 -10.65 74.42 49.09
C LYS A 746 -11.86 75.28 49.46
N VAL A 747 -12.37 75.11 50.68
CA VAL A 747 -13.43 75.92 51.29
C VAL A 747 -12.79 76.92 52.27
N ILE A 748 -13.15 78.19 52.16
CA ILE A 748 -12.70 79.29 53.02
C ILE A 748 -13.92 79.93 53.67
N THR A 749 -14.02 79.79 54.99
CA THR A 749 -15.17 80.20 55.81
C THR A 749 -14.73 80.81 57.15
N GLY A 750 -15.69 81.24 57.98
CA GLY A 750 -15.46 81.97 59.23
C GLY A 750 -15.55 83.50 59.07
N GLU A 751 -15.59 84.22 60.20
CA GLU A 751 -15.79 85.68 60.26
C GLU A 751 -14.64 86.49 59.63
N ALA A 752 -13.42 85.95 59.65
CA ALA A 752 -12.23 86.62 59.11
C ALA A 752 -11.87 86.14 57.70
N ALA A 753 -12.71 85.30 57.07
CA ALA A 753 -12.54 84.87 55.69
C ALA A 753 -12.44 86.10 54.74
N GLY A 754 -11.44 86.09 53.87
CA GLY A 754 -11.06 87.24 53.04
C GLY A 754 -9.91 88.09 53.63
N ASN A 755 -9.42 87.77 54.84
CA ASN A 755 -8.29 88.46 55.49
C ASN A 755 -7.06 87.54 55.71
N GLN A 756 -7.13 86.29 55.26
CA GLN A 756 -6.01 85.35 55.29
C GLN A 756 -4.99 85.62 54.16
N ASP A 757 -3.73 85.25 54.39
CA ASP A 757 -2.69 85.21 53.35
C ASP A 757 -2.88 83.98 52.43
N ALA A 758 -1.97 83.78 51.47
CA ALA A 758 -2.03 82.66 50.53
C ALA A 758 -2.00 81.30 51.25
N VAL A 759 -2.70 80.32 50.67
CA VAL A 759 -2.78 78.93 51.12
C VAL A 759 -2.12 78.01 50.09
N GLU A 760 -1.38 77.01 50.55
CA GLU A 760 -0.79 75.98 49.70
C GLU A 760 -1.39 74.61 50.03
N VAL A 761 -1.81 73.87 49.00
CA VAL A 761 -2.38 72.53 49.12
C VAL A 761 -1.58 71.56 48.27
N ASP A 762 -0.91 70.62 48.92
CA ASP A 762 -0.15 69.53 48.31
C ASP A 762 -1.03 68.30 48.09
N VAL A 763 -0.89 67.68 46.92
CA VAL A 763 -1.46 66.38 46.58
C VAL A 763 -0.32 65.38 46.35
N LEU A 764 -0.17 64.41 47.24
CA LEU A 764 0.84 63.36 47.18
C LEU A 764 0.19 61.99 46.96
N CYS A 765 0.29 61.44 45.75
CA CYS A 765 -0.27 60.11 45.44
C CYS A 765 0.79 59.02 45.41
N THR A 766 0.51 57.93 46.10
CA THR A 766 1.39 56.76 46.19
C THR A 766 0.71 55.51 45.65
N LEU A 767 1.44 54.71 44.87
CA LEU A 767 1.01 53.40 44.37
C LEU A 767 2.02 52.36 44.83
N ALA A 768 1.55 51.27 45.44
CA ALA A 768 2.39 50.23 46.06
C ALA A 768 3.48 50.78 47.01
N GLY A 769 3.24 51.93 47.65
CA GLY A 769 4.17 52.58 48.59
C GLY A 769 5.26 53.45 47.94
N GLN A 770 5.23 53.67 46.62
CA GLN A 770 6.09 54.63 45.93
C GLN A 770 5.29 55.86 45.48
N THR A 771 5.88 57.05 45.58
CA THR A 771 5.29 58.28 45.02
C THR A 771 5.19 58.17 43.50
N VAL A 772 3.98 58.32 42.96
CA VAL A 772 3.70 58.32 41.51
C VAL A 772 3.18 59.66 41.00
N PHE A 773 2.70 60.53 41.90
CA PHE A 773 2.27 61.88 41.57
C PHE A 773 2.54 62.80 42.78
N PHE A 774 3.01 64.02 42.52
CA PHE A 774 3.13 65.08 43.52
C PHE A 774 2.98 66.44 42.84
N GLU A 775 2.01 67.25 43.27
CA GLU A 775 1.79 68.61 42.77
C GLU A 775 1.20 69.50 43.87
N THR A 776 1.57 70.79 43.85
CA THR A 776 1.14 71.81 44.82
C THR A 776 0.23 72.83 44.12
N SER A 777 -0.92 73.12 44.70
CA SER A 777 -1.83 74.18 44.27
C SER A 777 -1.78 75.36 45.23
N GLN A 778 -1.63 76.58 44.69
CA GLN A 778 -1.65 77.83 45.47
C GLN A 778 -3.02 78.52 45.35
N ILE A 779 -3.64 78.81 46.49
CA ILE A 779 -4.86 79.61 46.59
C ILE A 779 -4.46 81.03 47.03
N PRO A 780 -4.76 82.09 46.26
CA PRO A 780 -4.36 83.46 46.61
C PRO A 780 -4.91 83.95 47.95
N ALA A 781 -4.18 84.90 48.55
CA ALA A 781 -4.63 85.66 49.72
C ALA A 781 -5.99 86.34 49.48
N GLY A 782 -6.77 86.52 50.55
CA GLY A 782 -8.04 87.24 50.52
C GLY A 782 -9.20 86.57 49.77
N GLN A 783 -9.06 85.32 49.32
CA GLN A 783 -10.16 84.56 48.71
C GLN A 783 -11.28 84.21 49.70
N THR A 784 -12.48 83.94 49.21
CA THR A 784 -13.65 83.51 50.02
C THR A 784 -14.47 82.45 49.29
N GLY A 785 -15.15 81.56 50.03
CA GLY A 785 -15.98 80.51 49.44
C GLY A 785 -15.17 79.31 48.95
N GLU A 786 -15.54 78.76 47.79
CA GLU A 786 -14.96 77.53 47.24
C GLU A 786 -14.00 77.81 46.07
N VAL A 787 -12.79 77.23 46.10
CA VAL A 787 -11.80 77.28 45.03
C VAL A 787 -11.32 75.86 44.70
N GLY A 788 -11.56 75.40 43.48
CA GLY A 788 -11.19 74.04 43.05
C GLY A 788 -9.91 73.99 42.22
N ALA A 789 -9.10 72.94 42.41
CA ALA A 789 -7.98 72.57 41.55
C ALA A 789 -8.16 71.13 41.04
N GLU A 790 -7.84 70.87 39.77
CA GLU A 790 -7.93 69.56 39.13
C GLU A 790 -6.54 69.03 38.77
N PHE A 791 -6.22 67.84 39.29
CA PHE A 791 -4.95 67.13 39.14
C PHE A 791 -5.15 65.94 38.19
N LEU A 792 -4.36 65.88 37.12
CA LEU A 792 -4.61 65.01 35.96
C LEU A 792 -3.53 63.92 35.79
N ASN A 793 -3.89 62.85 35.07
CA ASN A 793 -3.00 61.73 34.71
C ASN A 793 -2.44 60.96 35.92
N ILE A 794 -3.18 60.91 37.03
CA ILE A 794 -2.77 60.18 38.23
C ILE A 794 -2.98 58.67 37.97
N PRO A 795 -1.96 57.81 38.16
CA PRO A 795 -2.11 56.37 37.95
C PRO A 795 -3.26 55.77 38.77
N SER A 796 -3.99 54.83 38.15
CA SER A 796 -5.08 54.11 38.80
C SER A 796 -4.61 53.35 40.05
N GLY A 797 -5.50 53.25 41.04
CA GLY A 797 -5.21 52.63 42.34
C GLY A 797 -4.24 53.41 43.23
N ALA A 798 -3.70 54.55 42.78
CA ALA A 798 -2.86 55.39 43.61
C ALA A 798 -3.68 56.03 44.74
N SER A 799 -3.16 56.02 45.97
CA SER A 799 -3.77 56.67 47.12
C SER A 799 -3.14 58.05 47.32
N CYS A 800 -3.93 59.09 47.09
CA CYS A 800 -3.60 60.50 47.19
C CYS A 800 -3.89 61.03 48.60
N ALA A 801 -2.83 61.30 49.37
CA ALA A 801 -2.92 62.12 50.57
C ALA A 801 -2.93 63.60 50.19
N ILE A 802 -3.74 64.39 50.91
CA ILE A 802 -3.86 65.83 50.73
C ILE A 802 -3.37 66.50 52.01
N THR A 803 -2.46 67.46 51.88
CA THR A 803 -1.87 68.20 53.01
C THR A 803 -1.83 69.69 52.72
N GLU A 804 -1.92 70.50 53.77
CA GLU A 804 -1.88 71.96 53.68
C GLU A 804 -0.67 72.50 54.44
N PRO A 805 0.50 72.63 53.78
CA PRO A 805 1.71 73.14 54.42
C PRO A 805 1.62 74.63 54.81
N VAL A 806 0.76 75.42 54.14
CA VAL A 806 0.56 76.85 54.43
C VAL A 806 -0.92 77.14 54.55
N THR A 807 -1.36 77.59 55.73
CA THR A 807 -2.77 77.71 56.12
C THR A 807 -3.31 79.15 56.12
N GLY A 808 -2.59 80.12 55.56
CA GLY A 808 -3.02 81.52 55.42
C GLY A 808 -3.12 82.34 56.73
N ALA A 809 -2.80 81.77 57.89
CA ALA A 809 -2.90 82.46 59.18
C ALA A 809 -1.94 83.66 59.31
N THR A 810 -2.38 84.68 60.04
CA THR A 810 -1.62 85.93 60.29
C THR A 810 -1.71 86.34 61.77
N GLU A 811 -1.04 87.42 62.17
CA GLU A 811 -1.13 87.98 63.52
C GLU A 811 -2.57 88.38 63.93
N PHE A 812 -3.37 88.82 62.95
CA PHE A 812 -4.75 89.27 63.13
C PHE A 812 -5.80 88.17 62.91
N VAL A 813 -5.41 87.06 62.26
CA VAL A 813 -6.32 86.02 61.76
C VAL A 813 -5.79 84.63 62.06
N GLN A 814 -6.47 83.93 62.97
CA GLN A 814 -6.20 82.53 63.31
C GLN A 814 -7.05 81.58 62.47
N VAL A 815 -6.63 80.31 62.34
CA VAL A 815 -7.25 79.33 61.44
C VAL A 815 -7.43 77.95 62.08
N VAL A 816 -8.54 77.30 61.76
CA VAL A 816 -8.79 75.87 62.02
C VAL A 816 -8.95 75.14 60.68
N PRO A 817 -7.95 74.34 60.25
CA PRO A 817 -8.02 73.54 59.04
C PRO A 817 -8.62 72.15 59.28
N GLU A 818 -9.43 71.67 58.33
CA GLU A 818 -9.99 70.33 58.24
C GLU A 818 -9.53 69.69 56.92
N LEU A 819 -8.78 68.59 57.03
CA LEU A 819 -8.22 67.84 55.89
C LEU A 819 -9.02 66.55 55.62
N PRO A 820 -9.21 66.15 54.36
CA PRO A 820 -9.91 64.92 54.00
C PRO A 820 -9.04 63.68 54.25
N ALA A 821 -9.69 62.52 54.29
CA ALA A 821 -8.98 61.24 54.19
C ALA A 821 -8.35 61.06 52.80
N ALA A 822 -7.32 60.22 52.70
CA ALA A 822 -6.66 59.95 51.42
C ALA A 822 -7.61 59.29 50.41
N VAL A 823 -7.60 59.77 49.16
CA VAL A 823 -8.48 59.31 48.07
C VAL A 823 -7.75 58.31 47.19
N THR A 824 -8.36 57.16 46.92
CA THR A 824 -7.82 56.18 45.96
C THR A 824 -8.39 56.44 44.58
N ILE A 825 -7.51 56.68 43.60
CA ILE A 825 -7.91 57.04 42.23
C ILE A 825 -8.48 55.84 41.47
N THR A 826 -9.71 55.97 40.98
CA THR A 826 -10.40 54.96 40.18
C THR A 826 -10.00 55.06 38.70
N PRO A 827 -9.79 53.96 37.95
CA PRO A 827 -9.39 54.00 36.54
C PRO A 827 -10.28 54.90 35.66
N GLY A 828 -9.68 55.83 34.92
CA GLY A 828 -10.39 56.76 34.03
C GLY A 828 -11.41 57.71 34.70
N SER A 829 -11.39 57.83 36.02
CA SER A 829 -12.37 58.60 36.79
C SER A 829 -11.96 60.05 37.05
N ARG A 830 -12.87 60.78 37.70
CA ARG A 830 -12.67 62.11 38.27
C ARG A 830 -13.16 62.08 39.71
N ASP A 831 -12.28 61.67 40.61
CA ASP A 831 -12.55 61.56 42.04
C ASP A 831 -12.43 62.95 42.70
N THR A 832 -12.99 63.12 43.90
CA THR A 832 -13.10 64.45 44.55
C THR A 832 -12.73 64.42 46.03
N ALA A 833 -12.22 65.55 46.52
CA ALA A 833 -11.89 65.78 47.92
C ALA A 833 -12.14 67.25 48.32
N THR A 834 -12.33 67.50 49.62
CA THR A 834 -12.58 68.85 50.14
C THR A 834 -11.65 69.14 51.32
N VAL A 835 -11.05 70.32 51.33
CA VAL A 835 -10.26 70.88 52.46
C VAL A 835 -10.99 72.13 52.96
N THR A 836 -11.18 72.30 54.26
CA THR A 836 -11.92 73.45 54.81
C THR A 836 -11.08 74.24 55.80
N ASN A 837 -10.96 75.56 55.64
CA ASN A 837 -10.43 76.45 56.69
C ASN A 837 -11.53 77.34 57.25
N THR A 838 -11.64 77.35 58.57
CA THR A 838 -12.40 78.36 59.32
C THR A 838 -11.45 79.40 59.90
N TYR A 839 -11.63 80.67 59.52
CA TYR A 839 -10.82 81.81 59.98
C TYR A 839 -11.59 82.70 60.96
N THR A 840 -10.96 83.06 62.07
CA THR A 840 -11.51 84.00 63.07
C THR A 840 -10.48 85.07 63.42
N PHE A 841 -10.92 86.20 63.97
CA PHE A 841 -10.01 87.25 64.40
C PHE A 841 -9.24 86.84 65.68
N THR A 842 -8.08 87.47 65.89
CA THR A 842 -7.38 87.45 67.18
C THR A 842 -8.03 88.48 68.13
N PRO A 843 -8.50 88.10 69.33
CA PRO A 843 -9.12 89.05 70.27
C PRO A 843 -8.09 89.95 70.99
N GLY A 844 -8.57 91.05 71.58
CA GLY A 844 -7.83 92.01 72.40
C GLY A 844 -8.73 92.70 73.44
N THR A 845 -8.21 93.71 74.15
CA THR A 845 -8.88 94.33 75.31
C THR A 845 -8.86 95.87 75.31
N LEU A 846 -9.74 96.48 76.09
CA LEU A 846 -9.84 97.94 76.30
C LEU A 846 -10.00 98.27 77.80
N ALA A 847 -9.28 99.27 78.29
CA ALA A 847 -9.52 99.89 79.60
C ALA A 847 -10.01 101.34 79.45
N VAL A 848 -10.96 101.75 80.28
CA VAL A 848 -11.55 103.11 80.27
C VAL A 848 -11.52 103.69 81.68
N THR A 849 -10.88 104.85 81.85
CA THR A 849 -10.57 105.48 83.14
C THR A 849 -11.22 106.86 83.29
N LYS A 850 -11.78 107.14 84.47
CA LYS A 850 -12.29 108.46 84.89
C LYS A 850 -11.40 109.06 85.98
N GLU A 851 -10.98 110.31 85.80
CA GLU A 851 -10.24 111.08 86.80
C GLU A 851 -10.99 112.34 87.26
N PHE A 852 -10.74 112.75 88.51
CA PHE A 852 -11.38 113.90 89.18
C PHE A 852 -10.32 114.85 89.75
N ALA A 853 -10.47 116.15 89.50
CA ALA A 853 -9.51 117.19 89.87
C ALA A 853 -10.20 118.52 90.22
N GLY A 854 -9.42 119.51 90.71
CA GLY A 854 -9.91 120.85 91.07
C GLY A 854 -10.27 121.00 92.56
N ASP A 855 -10.55 122.24 92.99
CA ASP A 855 -10.81 122.60 94.39
C ASP A 855 -12.22 122.24 94.87
N ALA A 856 -13.15 121.97 93.95
CA ALA A 856 -14.48 121.43 94.23
C ALA A 856 -14.63 119.93 93.85
N ALA A 857 -13.53 119.20 93.66
CA ALA A 857 -13.57 117.74 93.48
C ALA A 857 -14.19 117.06 94.72
N GLY A 858 -15.11 116.11 94.50
CA GLY A 858 -15.91 115.51 95.56
C GLY A 858 -17.17 116.31 95.94
N ALA A 859 -17.44 117.44 95.28
CA ALA A 859 -18.69 118.22 95.42
C ALA A 859 -19.58 118.20 94.17
N GLN A 860 -19.22 117.41 93.15
CA GLN A 860 -19.94 117.29 91.89
C GLN A 860 -21.14 116.32 91.95
N GLY A 861 -22.08 116.47 91.02
CA GLY A 861 -23.19 115.55 90.77
C GLY A 861 -22.76 114.22 90.12
N GLU A 862 -23.72 113.43 89.65
CA GLU A 862 -23.44 112.18 88.95
C GLU A 862 -22.65 112.41 87.65
N VAL A 863 -21.80 111.46 87.29
CA VAL A 863 -21.02 111.46 86.04
C VAL A 863 -21.34 110.20 85.26
N VAL A 864 -21.55 110.33 83.95
CA VAL A 864 -21.93 109.21 83.07
C VAL A 864 -21.04 109.21 81.83
N LEU A 865 -20.37 108.08 81.59
CA LEU A 865 -19.57 107.83 80.39
C LEU A 865 -20.27 106.81 79.49
N GLN A 866 -20.21 107.01 78.17
CA GLN A 866 -20.61 106.03 77.15
C GLN A 866 -19.38 105.54 76.40
N VAL A 867 -19.18 104.22 76.36
CA VAL A 867 -18.08 103.54 75.67
C VAL A 867 -18.64 102.81 74.44
N THR A 868 -18.08 103.07 73.27
CA THR A 868 -18.52 102.46 72.01
C THR A 868 -17.33 101.94 71.20
N CYS A 869 -17.44 100.71 70.70
CA CYS A 869 -16.46 100.10 69.78
C CYS A 869 -17.14 99.66 68.48
N GLY A 870 -16.44 99.86 67.37
CA GLY A 870 -16.93 99.63 66.02
C GLY A 870 -17.90 100.72 65.54
N PRO A 871 -18.20 100.76 64.23
CA PRO A 871 -19.18 101.71 63.67
C PRO A 871 -20.50 101.65 64.46
N ASP A 872 -20.98 102.81 64.91
CA ASP A 872 -22.20 103.00 65.73
C ASP A 872 -22.28 102.12 67.00
N GLY A 873 -21.14 101.64 67.52
CA GLY A 873 -21.08 100.75 68.69
C GLY A 873 -21.42 99.29 68.38
N SER A 874 -21.20 98.84 67.15
CA SER A 874 -21.53 97.48 66.69
C SER A 874 -20.77 96.32 67.37
N VAL A 875 -19.65 96.60 68.04
CA VAL A 875 -18.87 95.62 68.81
C VAL A 875 -19.09 95.77 70.32
N LEU A 876 -19.15 97.01 70.81
CA LEU A 876 -19.40 97.35 72.21
C LEU A 876 -20.21 98.65 72.27
N ASN A 877 -21.18 98.74 73.19
CA ASN A 877 -21.98 99.94 73.41
C ASN A 877 -22.50 99.97 74.85
N GLU A 878 -21.65 100.37 75.80
CA GLU A 878 -21.86 100.21 77.24
C GLU A 878 -21.74 101.54 78.00
N THR A 879 -22.49 101.66 79.11
CA THR A 879 -22.57 102.89 79.93
C THR A 879 -21.89 102.67 81.28
N VAL A 880 -21.00 103.60 81.68
CA VAL A 880 -20.30 103.59 82.98
C VAL A 880 -20.76 104.80 83.80
N THR A 881 -21.63 104.56 84.78
CA THR A 881 -22.13 105.58 85.72
C THR A 881 -21.24 105.65 86.97
N ILE A 882 -20.92 106.87 87.41
CA ILE A 882 -20.01 107.15 88.54
C ILE A 882 -20.73 108.09 89.52
N PRO A 883 -20.93 107.69 90.79
CA PRO A 883 -21.78 108.45 91.73
C PRO A 883 -21.31 109.87 92.04
N ALA A 884 -22.28 110.72 92.38
CA ALA A 884 -22.04 112.06 92.92
C ALA A 884 -21.08 112.06 94.13
N GLY A 885 -20.19 113.05 94.17
CA GLY A 885 -19.17 113.20 95.23
C GLY A 885 -17.99 112.22 95.17
N THR A 886 -17.84 111.44 94.10
CA THR A 886 -16.66 110.57 93.90
C THR A 886 -15.39 111.42 93.72
N ALA A 887 -14.33 111.16 94.50
CA ALA A 887 -13.07 111.91 94.45
C ALA A 887 -11.85 111.03 94.08
N GLU A 888 -12.07 109.74 93.82
CA GLU A 888 -11.02 108.78 93.42
C GLU A 888 -11.21 108.34 91.96
N THR A 889 -10.10 108.00 91.29
CA THR A 889 -10.08 107.50 89.92
C THR A 889 -10.81 106.16 89.78
N VAL A 890 -11.64 106.00 88.73
CA VAL A 890 -12.43 104.79 88.45
C VAL A 890 -11.98 104.20 87.11
N THR A 891 -11.78 102.88 87.00
CA THR A 891 -11.42 102.22 85.73
C THR A 891 -12.29 100.99 85.47
N THR A 892 -12.72 100.83 84.22
CA THR A 892 -13.56 99.72 83.72
C THR A 892 -12.85 99.04 82.54
N ASN A 893 -12.81 97.70 82.53
CA ASN A 893 -12.16 96.92 81.47
C ASN A 893 -13.19 96.16 80.62
N PHE A 894 -12.85 95.97 79.35
CA PHE A 894 -13.60 95.19 78.37
C PHE A 894 -12.65 94.20 77.66
N GLU A 895 -13.09 92.96 77.48
CA GLU A 895 -12.29 91.84 76.95
C GLU A 895 -12.96 91.25 75.68
N ASP A 896 -12.27 90.33 75.00
CA ASP A 896 -12.72 89.64 73.78
C ASP A 896 -13.14 90.57 72.60
N LEU A 897 -12.58 91.78 72.53
CA LEU A 897 -12.82 92.72 71.43
C LEU A 897 -12.03 92.32 70.17
N PRO A 898 -12.61 92.22 68.96
CA PRO A 898 -11.88 91.89 67.75
C PRO A 898 -10.78 92.90 67.41
N ALA A 899 -9.57 92.42 67.09
CA ALA A 899 -8.47 93.28 66.68
C ALA A 899 -8.81 94.13 65.44
N GLY A 900 -8.31 95.36 65.40
CA GLY A 900 -8.62 96.33 64.37
C GLY A 900 -9.92 97.12 64.60
N THR A 901 -10.70 96.80 65.62
CA THR A 901 -11.88 97.60 66.02
C THR A 901 -11.43 98.95 66.60
N GLU A 902 -12.00 100.05 66.14
CA GLU A 902 -11.83 101.38 66.75
C GLU A 902 -12.83 101.60 67.89
N CYS A 903 -12.38 102.17 69.01
CA CYS A 903 -13.16 102.41 70.23
C CYS A 903 -13.05 103.86 70.70
N THR A 904 -14.14 104.37 71.25
CA THR A 904 -14.28 105.74 71.74
C THR A 904 -14.97 105.78 73.11
N VAL A 905 -14.73 106.85 73.87
CA VAL A 905 -15.49 107.17 75.08
C VAL A 905 -16.01 108.61 74.97
N THR A 906 -17.22 108.85 75.48
CA THR A 906 -17.80 110.19 75.61
C THR A 906 -18.38 110.38 77.01
N GLU A 907 -18.31 111.59 77.54
CA GLU A 907 -18.99 111.95 78.80
C GLU A 907 -20.33 112.60 78.47
N THR A 908 -21.42 112.00 78.94
CA THR A 908 -22.80 112.48 78.68
C THR A 908 -23.35 113.30 79.84
N GLU A 909 -22.89 113.04 81.07
CA GLU A 909 -23.12 113.89 82.25
C GLU A 909 -21.80 114.14 82.98
N SER A 910 -21.49 115.41 83.28
CA SER A 910 -20.20 115.86 83.83
C SER A 910 -20.25 116.31 85.29
N GLY A 911 -21.39 116.16 85.96
CA GLY A 911 -21.54 116.48 87.40
C GLY A 911 -21.57 117.98 87.77
N ALA A 912 -21.62 118.91 86.81
CA ALA A 912 -21.71 120.35 87.11
C ALA A 912 -22.96 120.72 87.94
N THR A 913 -22.86 121.75 88.79
CA THR A 913 -23.98 122.23 89.62
C THR A 913 -24.04 123.76 89.68
N ALA A 914 -25.10 124.33 90.26
CA ALA A 914 -25.24 125.79 90.42
C ALA A 914 -24.10 126.44 91.25
N THR A 915 -23.38 125.67 92.07
CA THR A 915 -22.25 126.12 92.88
C THR A 915 -20.90 125.60 92.40
N VAL A 916 -20.87 124.70 91.40
CA VAL A 916 -19.66 123.99 90.95
C VAL A 916 -19.61 123.96 89.42
N SER A 917 -18.64 124.68 88.85
CA SER A 917 -18.24 124.59 87.44
C SER A 917 -17.42 123.33 87.16
N VAL A 918 -17.36 122.88 85.91
CA VAL A 918 -16.51 121.78 85.44
C VAL A 918 -15.84 122.10 84.11
N ASP A 919 -14.61 121.61 83.93
CA ASP A 919 -13.93 121.49 82.65
C ASP A 919 -13.58 120.02 82.40
N THR A 920 -13.88 119.49 81.21
CA THR A 920 -13.84 118.06 80.87
C THR A 920 -12.86 117.81 79.71
N VAL A 921 -11.90 116.90 79.91
CA VAL A 921 -10.93 116.46 78.90
C VAL A 921 -11.12 114.97 78.60
N ILE A 922 -11.14 114.61 77.32
CA ILE A 922 -11.38 113.24 76.83
C ILE A 922 -10.24 112.82 75.89
N SER A 923 -9.84 111.55 75.92
CA SER A 923 -8.82 110.97 75.04
C SER A 923 -9.33 110.75 73.61
N ASP A 924 -8.42 110.79 72.63
CA ASP A 924 -8.70 110.42 71.23
C ASP A 924 -9.11 108.94 71.08
N PRO A 925 -9.81 108.55 70.00
CA PRO A 925 -10.15 107.16 69.67
C PRO A 925 -8.93 106.23 69.64
N VAL A 926 -9.12 104.96 70.02
CA VAL A 926 -8.06 103.93 70.03
C VAL A 926 -8.49 102.66 69.27
N THR A 927 -7.56 102.05 68.55
CA THR A 927 -7.78 100.76 67.87
C THR A 927 -7.33 99.60 68.75
N ILE A 928 -8.14 98.54 68.87
CA ILE A 928 -7.82 97.33 69.63
C ILE A 928 -6.69 96.55 68.92
N PRO A 929 -5.53 96.31 69.58
CA PRO A 929 -4.45 95.49 69.03
C PRO A 929 -4.73 93.99 69.24
N ALA A 930 -4.25 93.16 68.31
CA ALA A 930 -4.33 91.70 68.42
C ALA A 930 -3.56 91.20 69.65
N ALA A 931 -4.22 90.38 70.50
CA ALA A 931 -3.68 89.83 71.74
C ALA A 931 -3.10 90.86 72.73
N GLY A 932 -3.50 92.14 72.62
CA GLY A 932 -3.04 93.25 73.47
C GLY A 932 -4.19 94.10 74.00
N GLY A 933 -3.83 95.19 74.69
CA GLY A 933 -4.80 96.13 75.27
C GLY A 933 -4.64 97.56 74.74
N ALA A 934 -5.75 98.30 74.73
CA ALA A 934 -5.82 99.75 74.52
C ALA A 934 -6.40 100.47 75.75
N GLU A 935 -6.18 101.78 75.87
CA GLU A 935 -6.60 102.59 77.04
C GLU A 935 -7.25 103.91 76.62
N LEU A 936 -8.29 104.35 77.33
CA LEU A 936 -8.97 105.64 77.16
C LEU A 936 -9.15 106.33 78.52
N THR A 937 -8.92 107.64 78.62
CA THR A 937 -9.08 108.41 79.87
C THR A 937 -9.97 109.65 79.70
N VAL A 938 -10.76 109.96 80.73
CA VAL A 938 -11.70 111.09 80.81
C VAL A 938 -11.49 111.84 82.14
N THR A 939 -10.99 113.08 82.11
CA THR A 939 -10.60 113.86 83.31
C THR A 939 -11.48 115.09 83.50
N ASN A 940 -12.03 115.30 84.70
CA ASN A 940 -12.83 116.50 85.01
C ASN A 940 -12.21 117.36 86.12
N THR A 941 -12.19 118.68 85.93
CA THR A 941 -11.68 119.67 86.88
C THR A 941 -12.80 120.58 87.39
N TYR A 942 -12.98 120.69 88.71
CA TYR A 942 -14.15 121.36 89.34
C TYR A 942 -13.78 122.56 90.24
N GLY A 943 -14.58 123.64 90.26
CA GLY A 943 -14.36 124.83 91.11
C GLY A 943 -15.58 125.78 91.33
N PHE A 944 -15.44 126.78 92.23
CA PHE A 944 -16.52 127.65 92.77
C PHE A 944 -16.67 129.07 92.11
N ASN A 945 -17.75 129.81 92.44
CA ASN A 945 -18.17 131.10 91.81
C ASN A 945 -18.12 132.37 92.76
N PRO A 946 -17.71 133.59 92.31
CA PRO A 946 -17.45 134.83 93.14
C PRO A 946 -18.50 135.99 93.10
N GLY A 947 -18.28 137.14 93.80
CA GLY A 947 -19.18 138.33 93.96
C GLY A 947 -18.51 139.73 94.20
N ALA A 948 -19.23 140.77 94.73
CA ALA A 948 -18.75 142.20 94.79
C ALA A 948 -19.24 143.15 95.96
N LEU A 949 -18.66 144.36 96.10
CA LEU A 949 -18.90 145.42 97.13
C LEU A 949 -18.84 146.88 96.58
N VAL A 950 -19.61 147.83 97.17
CA VAL A 950 -19.59 149.30 96.93
C VAL A 950 -19.48 150.12 98.23
N VAL A 951 -18.84 151.30 98.18
CA VAL A 951 -18.69 152.28 99.30
C VAL A 951 -19.06 153.71 98.85
N SER A 952 -19.66 154.51 99.74
CA SER A 952 -20.04 155.92 99.51
C SER A 952 -19.65 156.89 100.65
N LYS A 953 -19.37 158.16 100.31
CA LYS A 953 -19.09 159.28 101.24
C LYS A 953 -19.88 160.54 100.88
N VAL A 954 -20.61 161.08 101.85
CA VAL A 954 -21.43 162.30 101.74
C VAL A 954 -20.85 163.46 102.56
N ILE A 955 -20.88 164.68 102.01
CA ILE A 955 -20.47 165.94 102.69
C ILE A 955 -21.60 166.98 102.61
N THR A 956 -22.02 167.49 103.78
CA THR A 956 -23.15 168.40 103.96
C THR A 956 -22.91 169.43 105.09
N GLY A 957 -23.90 170.27 105.40
CA GLY A 957 -23.86 171.29 106.46
C GLY A 957 -23.59 172.73 106.00
N ALA A 958 -23.82 173.70 106.89
CA ALA A 958 -23.80 175.13 106.58
C ALA A 958 -22.41 175.71 106.24
N ALA A 959 -21.33 174.98 106.52
CA ALA A 959 -19.96 175.31 106.08
C ALA A 959 -19.36 174.25 105.15
N ALA A 960 -20.16 173.36 104.54
CA ALA A 960 -19.69 172.46 103.49
C ALA A 960 -19.02 173.25 102.36
N GLY A 961 -17.97 172.68 101.77
CA GLY A 961 -17.11 173.37 100.82
C GLY A 961 -16.00 174.23 101.47
N ASN A 962 -15.90 174.24 102.81
CA ASN A 962 -14.85 174.96 103.56
C ASN A 962 -14.03 174.02 104.47
N GLN A 963 -14.24 172.71 104.36
CA GLN A 963 -13.48 171.68 105.08
C GLN A 963 -12.13 171.38 104.41
N GLY A 964 -11.18 170.90 105.22
CA GLY A 964 -9.94 170.25 104.76
C GLY A 964 -10.18 168.84 104.18
N GLU A 965 -9.10 168.13 103.91
CA GLU A 965 -9.15 166.79 103.32
C GLU A 965 -9.78 165.75 104.26
N VAL A 966 -10.54 164.83 103.66
CA VAL A 966 -11.25 163.73 104.34
C VAL A 966 -10.74 162.40 103.81
N VAL A 967 -10.56 161.40 104.68
CA VAL A 967 -9.98 160.09 104.30
C VAL A 967 -10.77 158.96 104.92
N LEU A 968 -11.10 157.96 104.11
CA LEU A 968 -11.70 156.69 104.53
C LEU A 968 -10.73 155.52 104.33
N GLU A 969 -10.96 154.43 105.06
CA GLU A 969 -10.23 153.16 104.97
C GLU A 969 -11.25 152.01 104.90
N VAL A 970 -11.09 151.11 103.92
CA VAL A 970 -12.03 150.04 103.55
C VAL A 970 -11.30 148.69 103.63
N ARG A 971 -11.81 147.75 104.45
CA ARG A 971 -11.21 146.41 104.60
C ARG A 971 -12.22 145.29 104.38
N CYS A 972 -11.84 144.27 103.61
CA CYS A 972 -12.59 143.00 103.47
C CYS A 972 -11.76 141.80 103.91
N GLY A 973 -12.43 140.80 104.49
CA GLY A 973 -11.78 139.65 105.11
C GLY A 973 -11.15 139.98 106.46
N THR A 974 -10.74 138.96 107.20
CA THR A 974 -9.99 139.14 108.46
C THR A 974 -8.72 139.95 108.20
N ASP A 975 -8.56 141.03 108.95
CA ASP A 975 -7.47 142.01 108.85
C ASP A 975 -7.19 142.56 107.44
N GLY A 976 -8.20 142.62 106.56
CA GLY A 976 -8.07 143.16 105.19
C GLY A 976 -7.57 142.15 104.14
N SER A 977 -7.58 140.85 104.46
CA SER A 977 -7.04 139.77 103.60
C SER A 977 -7.65 139.63 102.19
N ALA A 978 -8.82 140.22 101.93
CA ALA A 978 -9.45 140.23 100.60
C ALA A 978 -9.49 141.63 99.96
N LEU A 979 -9.39 142.70 100.75
CA LEU A 979 -9.29 144.09 100.31
C LEU A 979 -8.77 144.95 101.47
N ASP A 980 -7.88 145.90 101.20
CA ASP A 980 -7.42 146.90 102.18
C ASP A 980 -7.01 148.19 101.43
N GLU A 981 -7.92 149.17 101.38
CA GLU A 981 -7.81 150.34 100.48
C GLU A 981 -8.23 151.66 101.15
N THR A 982 -7.66 152.79 100.72
CA THR A 982 -7.95 154.12 101.29
C THR A 982 -8.53 155.11 100.28
N VAL A 983 -9.70 155.68 100.58
CA VAL A 983 -10.40 156.64 99.70
C VAL A 983 -10.24 158.06 100.24
N THR A 984 -9.61 158.94 99.46
CA THR A 984 -9.36 160.34 99.84
C THR A 984 -10.31 161.29 99.12
N ILE A 985 -11.00 162.15 99.88
CA ILE A 985 -11.93 163.18 99.40
C ILE A 985 -11.29 164.57 99.60
N PRO A 986 -11.01 165.32 98.51
CA PRO A 986 -10.31 166.61 98.61
C PRO A 986 -11.01 167.66 99.46
N ALA A 987 -10.20 168.57 100.01
CA ALA A 987 -10.66 169.79 100.68
C ALA A 987 -11.62 170.59 99.79
N GLY A 988 -12.69 171.14 100.38
CA GLY A 988 -13.70 171.93 99.67
C GLY A 988 -14.72 171.15 98.82
N THR A 989 -14.69 169.82 98.80
CA THR A 989 -15.69 168.98 98.11
C THR A 989 -17.10 169.17 98.70
N THR A 990 -18.16 169.06 97.89
CA THR A 990 -19.57 169.11 98.33
C THR A 990 -20.40 168.05 97.62
N GLY A 991 -21.26 167.32 98.33
CA GLY A 991 -22.09 166.25 97.75
C GLY A 991 -21.61 164.85 98.12
N GLU A 992 -21.86 163.88 97.24
CA GLU A 992 -21.60 162.45 97.43
C GLU A 992 -20.52 161.93 96.45
N VAL A 993 -19.71 160.96 96.90
CA VAL A 993 -18.65 160.31 96.11
C VAL A 993 -18.66 158.79 96.42
N THR A 994 -18.54 157.94 95.39
CA THR A 994 -18.64 156.48 95.51
C THR A 994 -17.42 155.73 94.95
N THR A 995 -17.25 154.46 95.31
CA THR A 995 -16.17 153.55 94.85
C THR A 995 -16.65 152.09 94.93
N GLU A 996 -16.20 151.21 94.03
CA GLU A 996 -16.71 149.83 93.85
C GLU A 996 -15.55 148.82 93.67
N TYR A 997 -15.78 147.58 94.11
CA TYR A 997 -14.80 146.49 94.21
C TYR A 997 -15.44 145.14 93.81
N GLU A 998 -15.01 144.56 92.69
CA GLU A 998 -15.48 143.26 92.18
C GLU A 998 -14.51 142.11 92.50
N GLY A 999 -14.97 140.86 92.32
CA GLY A 999 -14.11 139.66 92.36
C GLY A 999 -13.87 139.06 93.75
N LEU A 1000 -14.63 139.51 94.76
CA LEU A 1000 -14.54 139.05 96.14
C LEU A 1000 -15.21 137.67 96.30
N THR A 1001 -14.60 136.76 97.06
CA THR A 1001 -15.18 135.42 97.31
C THR A 1001 -16.48 135.53 98.09
N ALA A 1002 -17.50 134.76 97.68
CA ALA A 1002 -18.79 134.72 98.34
C ALA A 1002 -18.68 134.37 99.83
N GLY A 1003 -19.32 135.14 100.70
CA GLY A 1003 -19.27 135.01 102.15
C GLY A 1003 -18.25 135.92 102.87
N THR A 1004 -17.49 136.74 102.13
CA THR A 1004 -16.50 137.67 102.73
C THR A 1004 -17.17 138.85 103.42
N GLU A 1005 -16.77 139.17 104.67
CA GLU A 1005 -17.23 140.35 105.43
C GLU A 1005 -16.32 141.57 105.21
N CYS A 1006 -16.88 142.80 105.21
CA CYS A 1006 -16.19 144.04 104.91
C CYS A 1006 -16.61 145.22 105.84
N THR A 1007 -15.69 146.15 106.09
CA THR A 1007 -15.84 147.33 106.98
C THR A 1007 -15.32 148.62 106.32
N VAL A 1008 -15.85 149.76 106.78
CA VAL A 1008 -15.44 151.12 106.34
C VAL A 1008 -15.27 152.02 107.56
N THR A 1009 -14.16 152.77 107.63
CA THR A 1009 -13.89 153.75 108.70
C THR A 1009 -13.45 155.10 108.14
N GLU A 1010 -13.43 156.14 108.98
CA GLU A 1010 -12.99 157.49 108.61
C GLU A 1010 -11.83 157.95 109.50
N SER A 1011 -10.70 158.29 108.87
CA SER A 1011 -9.43 158.61 109.54
C SER A 1011 -9.05 160.11 109.47
N SER A 1012 -9.65 160.88 108.55
CA SER A 1012 -9.64 162.35 108.57
C SER A 1012 -11.03 162.91 108.29
N THR A 1013 -11.48 163.87 109.12
CA THR A 1013 -12.81 164.49 109.06
C THR A 1013 -12.80 165.95 108.59
N GLY A 1014 -11.67 166.48 108.11
CA GLY A 1014 -11.60 167.79 107.45
C GLY A 1014 -11.87 169.05 108.31
N ALA A 1015 -11.95 168.95 109.64
CA ALA A 1015 -12.18 170.13 110.50
C ALA A 1015 -11.05 171.19 110.39
N THR A 1016 -11.38 172.46 110.60
CA THR A 1016 -10.40 173.58 110.56
C THR A 1016 -10.65 174.58 111.70
N SER A 1017 -9.73 175.52 111.93
CA SER A 1017 -9.89 176.59 112.95
C SER A 1017 -11.08 177.53 112.71
N THR A 1018 -11.74 177.42 111.55
CA THR A 1018 -12.94 178.18 111.16
C THR A 1018 -14.19 177.30 110.98
N VAL A 1019 -14.04 175.96 111.00
CA VAL A 1019 -15.10 175.00 110.64
C VAL A 1019 -15.07 173.77 111.54
N LEU A 1020 -16.17 173.52 112.26
CA LEU A 1020 -16.43 172.30 113.03
C LEU A 1020 -17.08 171.23 112.14
N VAL A 1021 -16.94 169.95 112.51
CA VAL A 1021 -17.52 168.78 111.82
C VAL A 1021 -18.20 167.83 112.80
N GLU A 1022 -19.22 167.11 112.31
CA GLU A 1022 -19.86 165.94 112.92
C GLU A 1022 -19.92 164.82 111.86
N SER A 1023 -19.60 163.57 112.23
CA SER A 1023 -19.35 162.45 111.29
C SER A 1023 -20.11 161.18 111.68
N GLU A 1024 -20.56 160.42 110.68
CA GLU A 1024 -21.35 159.18 110.80
C GLU A 1024 -20.80 158.10 109.86
N VAL A 1025 -20.55 156.89 110.38
CA VAL A 1025 -19.91 155.73 109.70
C VAL A 1025 -20.79 154.46 109.85
N PRO A 1026 -20.75 153.51 108.90
CA PRO A 1026 -21.65 152.35 108.85
C PRO A 1026 -21.13 151.12 109.62
N GLU A 1027 -22.02 150.14 109.82
CA GLU A 1027 -21.70 148.79 110.30
C GLU A 1027 -21.15 147.88 109.16
N PRO A 1028 -20.55 146.71 109.47
CA PRO A 1028 -20.01 145.77 108.48
C PRO A 1028 -21.06 145.18 107.52
N VAL A 1029 -20.62 144.69 106.35
CA VAL A 1029 -21.45 144.06 105.31
C VAL A 1029 -20.81 142.78 104.75
N ILE A 1030 -21.61 141.84 104.21
CA ILE A 1030 -21.13 140.56 103.65
C ILE A 1030 -21.40 140.46 102.14
N VAL A 1031 -20.42 139.98 101.39
CA VAL A 1031 -20.46 139.75 99.94
C VAL A 1031 -21.26 138.47 99.58
N PRO A 1032 -22.32 138.55 98.76
CA PRO A 1032 -23.05 137.38 98.26
C PRO A 1032 -22.36 136.72 97.04
N ALA A 1033 -22.80 135.53 96.63
CA ALA A 1033 -22.34 134.87 95.40
C ALA A 1033 -23.00 135.49 94.16
N SER A 1034 -22.20 135.90 93.18
CA SER A 1034 -22.63 136.50 91.90
C SER A 1034 -23.55 137.72 92.00
N ASP A 1035 -23.45 138.48 93.09
CA ASP A 1035 -24.28 139.66 93.41
C ASP A 1035 -23.46 140.68 94.26
N THR A 1036 -24.01 141.85 94.59
CA THR A 1036 -23.28 143.04 95.12
C THR A 1036 -23.90 143.65 96.39
N VAL A 1037 -23.08 144.26 97.26
CA VAL A 1037 -23.50 144.92 98.53
C VAL A 1037 -22.94 146.35 98.68
N THR A 1038 -23.45 147.20 99.59
CA THR A 1038 -23.06 148.63 99.69
C THR A 1038 -22.97 149.19 101.11
N ALA A 1039 -22.02 150.09 101.39
CA ALA A 1039 -21.84 150.83 102.65
C ALA A 1039 -21.70 152.37 102.47
N VAL A 1040 -22.09 153.21 103.45
CA VAL A 1040 -22.20 154.69 103.30
C VAL A 1040 -21.72 155.46 104.55
N VAL A 1041 -21.01 156.57 104.36
CA VAL A 1041 -20.42 157.45 105.41
C VAL A 1041 -20.85 158.92 105.19
N THR A 1042 -21.06 159.75 106.22
CA THR A 1042 -21.53 161.16 106.09
C THR A 1042 -20.82 162.16 107.03
N ASN A 1043 -20.48 163.38 106.57
CA ASN A 1043 -20.01 164.51 107.40
C ASN A 1043 -20.86 165.78 107.29
N THR A 1044 -21.05 166.49 108.40
CA THR A 1044 -21.79 167.77 108.50
C THR A 1044 -20.92 168.89 109.07
N TYR A 1045 -20.80 170.04 108.38
CA TYR A 1045 -19.87 171.14 108.73
C TYR A 1045 -20.54 172.47 109.15
N SER A 1046 -19.94 173.25 110.08
CA SER A 1046 -20.48 174.55 110.56
C SER A 1046 -19.44 175.60 111.05
N PRO A 1047 -19.74 176.93 111.00
CA PRO A 1047 -18.79 178.03 111.31
C PRO A 1047 -18.88 178.61 112.75
N VAL A 1048 -17.98 179.53 113.12
CA VAL A 1048 -17.76 180.06 114.50
C VAL A 1048 -17.99 181.59 114.61
N VAL A 1049 -18.70 182.08 115.66
CA VAL A 1049 -19.09 183.52 115.82
C VAL A 1049 -19.12 183.99 117.30
N ALA A 1050 -18.91 185.29 117.55
CA ALA A 1050 -18.89 185.95 118.88
C ALA A 1050 -20.21 186.71 119.23
N PRO A 1051 -20.46 187.11 120.49
CA PRO A 1051 -21.84 187.12 121.02
C PRO A 1051 -22.71 188.31 120.61
N THR A 1052 -23.70 187.98 119.76
CA THR A 1052 -25.16 188.18 119.89
C THR A 1052 -26.09 187.30 118.79
N PRO A 1053 -25.88 185.99 118.19
CA PRO A 1053 -26.26 185.26 116.78
C PRO A 1053 -27.29 183.93 116.39
N LYS A 1054 -27.16 183.00 115.29
CA LYS A 1054 -28.19 181.96 114.53
C LYS A 1054 -27.88 180.62 113.52
N PRO A 1055 -28.81 179.61 113.06
CA PRO A 1055 -28.68 178.29 112.13
C PRO A 1055 -29.84 177.57 111.13
N THR A 1056 -29.70 176.43 110.24
CA THR A 1056 -30.75 175.62 109.28
C THR A 1056 -30.48 174.17 108.43
N PRO A 1057 -31.46 173.34 107.73
CA PRO A 1057 -31.39 171.91 107.01
C PRO A 1057 -32.24 171.35 105.65
N ALA A 1058 -32.18 170.05 105.02
CA ALA A 1058 -32.93 169.42 103.73
C ALA A 1058 -33.00 167.79 103.23
N PRO A 1059 -33.74 167.22 102.13
CA PRO A 1059 -34.06 165.73 101.58
C PRO A 1059 -34.12 165.30 99.96
N VAL A 1060 -34.49 164.17 99.12
CA VAL A 1060 -34.93 162.63 98.85
C VAL A 1060 -34.96 162.10 97.26
N LYS A 1061 -35.30 160.94 96.47
CA LYS A 1061 -35.89 159.44 96.34
C LYS A 1061 -35.88 158.57 94.88
N PRO A 1062 -36.27 157.21 94.64
CA PRO A 1062 -36.13 156.18 93.41
C PRO A 1062 -37.38 155.26 92.78
N THR A 1063 -37.59 154.15 91.88
CA THR A 1063 -37.07 152.87 91.04
C THR A 1063 -38.00 152.32 89.76
N ARG A 1064 -38.20 151.13 88.94
CA ARG A 1064 -37.88 149.62 88.51
C ARG A 1064 -38.80 148.98 87.25
N ALA A 1065 -38.93 147.81 86.43
CA ALA A 1065 -38.41 146.47 85.72
C ALA A 1065 -39.45 145.76 84.60
N TYR A 1066 -39.56 144.58 83.78
CA TYR A 1066 -38.95 143.25 83.15
C TYR A 1066 -39.87 142.31 82.07
N LEU A 1067 -39.47 141.27 81.16
CA LEU A 1067 -40.30 140.25 80.23
C LEU A 1067 -39.66 139.07 79.19
N PRO A 1068 -40.31 137.89 78.65
CA PRO A 1068 -39.80 136.71 77.70
C PRO A 1068 -40.66 135.81 76.55
N SER A 1069 -40.20 134.72 75.75
CA SER A 1069 -40.99 133.78 74.69
C SER A 1069 -40.66 132.22 74.12
N THR A 1070 -40.87 131.70 72.81
CA THR A 1070 -41.35 130.24 72.28
C THR A 1070 -40.98 129.45 70.84
N GLY A 1071 -41.45 128.16 70.37
CA GLY A 1071 -41.12 127.28 69.06
C GLY A 1071 -41.85 125.85 68.52
N ALA A 1072 -41.54 125.07 67.35
CA ALA A 1072 -42.13 123.72 66.67
C ALA A 1072 -41.41 122.97 65.34
N ASN A 1073 -41.61 121.85 64.44
CA ASN A 1073 -42.43 120.54 63.96
C ASN A 1073 -41.91 119.55 62.65
N GLY A 1074 -42.44 118.31 62.12
CA GLY A 1074 -41.97 117.36 60.88
C GLY A 1074 -42.73 116.00 60.20
N THR A 1075 -42.30 115.18 59.08
CA THR A 1075 -42.99 113.97 58.22
C THR A 1075 -42.24 112.78 57.25
N VAL A 1076 -42.85 111.76 56.41
CA VAL A 1076 -42.27 110.43 55.64
C VAL A 1076 -42.96 109.56 54.34
N GLY A 1077 -42.45 108.40 53.64
CA GLY A 1077 -43.02 107.45 52.43
C GLY A 1077 -42.34 106.07 51.68
N PHE A 1078 -42.90 105.20 50.66
CA PHE A 1078 -42.40 103.78 49.98
C PHE A 1078 -43.04 102.93 48.64
N LEU A 1079 -42.49 101.81 47.86
CA LEU A 1079 -43.10 100.78 46.72
C LEU A 1079 -42.31 99.51 45.86
N ALA A 1080 -42.89 98.52 44.95
CA ALA A 1080 -42.29 97.26 44.06
C ALA A 1080 -43.17 96.36 42.90
N ALA A 1081 -43.05 95.21 42.01
CA ALA A 1081 -42.17 94.11 41.18
C ALA A 1081 -42.82 92.89 40.13
N GLY A 1082 -42.18 91.98 39.18
CA GLY A 1082 -42.68 90.64 38.35
C GLY A 1082 -42.10 89.84 36.94
N ALA A 1083 -42.36 88.50 36.41
CA ALA A 1083 -41.88 87.68 35.06
C ALA A 1083 -42.33 86.12 34.46
N GLY A 1084 -42.01 85.47 33.19
CA GLY A 1084 -42.06 83.95 32.59
C GLY A 1084 -41.88 83.35 31.02
N LEU A 1085 -41.03 82.28 30.63
CA LEU A 1085 -40.78 81.23 29.45
C LEU A 1085 -40.72 81.44 27.83
N LEU A 1086 -39.67 80.98 27.02
CA LEU A 1086 -39.66 80.23 25.65
C LEU A 1086 -38.40 80.17 24.66
N LEU A 1087 -38.40 79.21 23.68
CA LEU A 1087 -37.71 79.07 22.32
C LEU A 1087 -36.22 78.58 22.17
N ALA A 1088 -35.74 77.85 21.12
CA ALA A 1088 -36.33 77.30 19.85
C ALA A 1088 -35.65 76.00 19.29
N GLY A 1089 -36.35 75.22 18.45
CA GLY A 1089 -35.89 74.03 17.68
C GLY A 1089 -37.00 73.50 16.73
N GLY A 1090 -36.87 72.48 15.86
CA GLY A 1090 -35.81 71.52 15.45
C GLY A 1090 -36.28 70.66 14.23
N LEU A 1091 -35.49 69.71 13.67
CA LEU A 1091 -35.81 69.04 12.38
C LEU A 1091 -35.24 67.59 12.17
N ALA A 1092 -36.10 66.59 11.90
CA ALA A 1092 -35.81 65.34 11.14
C ALA A 1092 -37.11 64.56 10.79
N MET A 1093 -37.07 63.65 9.81
CA MET A 1093 -38.19 62.83 9.29
C MET A 1093 -37.81 61.33 9.23
N ALA A 1094 -38.68 60.32 8.99
CA ALA A 1094 -40.09 60.08 9.33
C ALA A 1094 -40.48 58.63 8.92
N ALA A 1095 -41.49 58.04 9.61
CA ALA A 1095 -42.37 56.93 9.18
C ALA A 1095 -41.80 55.55 8.72
N SER A 1096 -42.24 54.49 9.41
CA SER A 1096 -43.08 53.43 8.79
C SER A 1096 -43.85 52.62 9.85
N ARG A 1097 -44.90 51.87 9.45
CA ARG A 1097 -45.78 51.10 10.37
C ARG A 1097 -46.69 50.12 9.60
N ARG A 1098 -46.61 48.78 9.82
CA ARG A 1098 -47.72 47.77 9.82
C ARG A 1098 -47.26 46.31 9.55
N ARG A 1099 -47.91 45.38 10.29
CA ARG A 1099 -48.49 44.04 9.94
C ARG A 1099 -47.74 43.08 8.97
N ALA A 1100 -47.63 41.75 9.13
CA ALA A 1100 -48.16 40.67 10.00
C ALA A 1100 -48.97 39.58 9.25
N ASN A 1101 -48.52 38.32 9.44
CA ASN A 1101 -49.22 37.01 9.38
C ASN A 1101 -49.54 36.32 8.03
N ILE A 1102 -49.74 34.98 8.16
CA ILE A 1102 -50.23 33.94 7.22
C ILE A 1102 -49.13 33.25 6.38
N ALA A 1103 -48.95 31.91 6.36
CA ALA A 1103 -49.44 30.80 7.22
C ALA A 1103 -48.68 29.46 6.93
N GLU A 1104 -48.87 28.44 7.80
CA GLU A 1104 -48.99 26.95 7.58
C GLU A 1104 -48.00 26.20 6.60
N ASP A 1105 -47.55 24.95 6.82
CA ASP A 1105 -47.98 23.88 7.75
C ASP A 1105 -46.91 22.78 8.07
N ASP A 1106 -47.24 21.95 9.08
CA ASP A 1106 -47.03 20.51 9.29
C ASP A 1106 -45.73 19.83 9.84
N SER A 1107 -46.01 18.77 10.62
CA SER A 1107 -45.27 17.61 11.16
C SER A 1107 -43.83 17.35 10.68
N SER A 1108 -42.82 17.17 11.55
CA SER A 1108 -42.63 16.22 12.68
C SER A 1108 -42.35 14.76 12.31
N HIS A 1109 -41.43 14.14 13.07
CA HIS A 1109 -41.28 12.68 13.17
C HIS A 1109 -40.87 12.31 14.61
N GLN A 1110 -41.62 11.39 15.22
CA GLN A 1110 -41.10 10.52 16.28
C GLN A 1110 -40.95 9.13 15.68
N GLN A 1111 -39.82 8.47 15.96
CA GLN A 1111 -39.38 7.19 15.36
C GLN A 1111 -38.95 7.32 13.90
#